data_AF-A0A2G4JHI4-F1
#
_entry.id   AF-A0A2G4JHI4-F1
#
_cell.length_a   1.000
_cell.length_b   1.000
_cell.length_c   1.000
_cell.angle_alpha   90.00
_cell.angle_beta   90.00
_cell.angle_gamma   90.00
#
_symmetry.space_group_name_H-M   'P 1'
#
loop_
_entity.id
_entity.type
_entity.pdbx_description
1 polymer ?
#
loop_
_entity_poly.entity_id
_entity_poly.type
_entity_poly.pdbx_seq_one_letter_code
_entity_poly.pdbx_strand_id
1 'polypeptide(L)'
;MNETIQGLIVALPTVVVALGLLAILVAGRRSDSAILPLLGLLDLIWCAVALFTKQVSLVQSMSIESAPSAVWGMLLTALVPALLLKAIPSRRRVWASWAVVSLASVLLIVDNVYGRWFGDMFSAVALLAVGHIGSVAGSAWNLVVSRDGWLLLDVVLAVPLMVAVSRLSEQHRPGPRVRHGTTLVGVLVMLISGWQTFTALRAQPTIITQRFSNFAMVVHTGPLVFHAVDAWLTIKRNVAMELLPEASFVETKAWFDQRRALRAGGGSFGIATGMNLVVIQVESLQASMVDFRINGQAVMPNLARLQAEGISFAQVFDQTDEGRTSDAEWLGLTSLLPEQHGAAAFIDAADHLVGMPQVLASSGYRTMSAVAFAPSFWNRRVMHPRYGFLSSAFAADFAPGERIGWGLNDRDFLLQMVPKLSGTSSPFAAWLITQSLHYPFESFPDRHKKLNVGEWRDTPFGNYIHGLHYFDQALGDFLAALKRAGELARTMMVVTGDHSAGFPWTPELAHAFGFGNNLLNWTLADRVPLVIKVPGSSAQRIEVPVGQVDLAPTVLNLLGIDATGLPYVGRNLLGSPGDEPVVRRDGSWVDARHLFLLRSGPTGTHCYDRARLIDVPLKECEAGSATAALQVEMARRVREFDLQQRLLAESFASAPK
;
A
#
# COMPACT_ATOMS: atom_id res chain seq x y z
N MET A 1 24.31 6.55 -17.55
CA MET A 1 24.61 7.56 -18.59
C MET A 1 25.57 8.59 -18.01
N ASN A 2 26.67 8.96 -18.71
CA ASN A 2 27.70 9.89 -18.22
C ASN A 2 27.11 11.29 -17.92
N GLU A 3 27.54 11.99 -16.85
CA GLU A 3 27.06 13.32 -16.43
C GLU A 3 27.09 14.36 -17.56
N THR A 4 28.07 14.26 -18.47
CA THR A 4 28.17 15.14 -19.64
C THR A 4 27.03 14.96 -20.64
N ILE A 5 26.61 13.71 -20.89
CA ILE A 5 25.47 13.40 -21.77
C ILE A 5 24.16 13.83 -21.10
N GLN A 6 24.10 13.76 -19.76
CA GLN A 6 22.95 14.21 -18.99
C GLN A 6 22.75 15.72 -19.09
N GLY A 7 23.80 16.53 -18.88
CA GLY A 7 23.72 17.98 -19.04
C GLY A 7 23.28 18.41 -20.44
N LEU A 8 23.72 17.67 -21.47
CA LEU A 8 23.31 17.91 -22.86
C LEU A 8 21.83 17.64 -23.10
N ILE A 9 21.29 16.50 -22.64
CA ILE A 9 19.88 16.14 -22.82
C ILE A 9 18.98 17.13 -22.08
N VAL A 10 19.36 17.49 -20.87
CA VAL A 10 18.61 18.43 -20.03
C VAL A 10 18.53 19.80 -20.71
N ALA A 11 19.61 20.29 -21.33
CA ALA A 11 19.65 21.59 -22.00
C ALA A 11 18.91 21.68 -23.35
N LEU A 12 18.48 20.56 -23.95
CA LEU A 12 17.88 20.52 -25.29
C LEU A 12 16.70 21.47 -25.50
N PRO A 13 15.73 21.63 -24.57
CA PRO A 13 14.60 22.54 -24.79
C PRO A 13 15.05 24.00 -24.92
N THR A 14 15.99 24.42 -24.09
CA THR A 14 16.59 25.78 -24.14
C THR A 14 17.39 25.98 -25.43
N VAL A 15 18.11 24.95 -25.88
CA VAL A 15 18.83 24.97 -27.16
C VAL A 15 17.84 25.10 -28.34
N VAL A 16 16.72 24.38 -28.33
CA VAL A 16 15.66 24.50 -29.35
C VAL A 16 15.09 25.93 -29.38
N VAL A 17 14.89 26.55 -28.22
CA VAL A 17 14.46 27.96 -28.12
C VAL A 17 15.47 28.90 -28.76
N ALA A 18 16.75 28.80 -28.37
CA ALA A 18 17.80 29.68 -28.86
C ALA A 18 18.03 29.53 -30.38
N LEU A 19 18.15 28.29 -30.86
CA LEU A 19 18.32 28.01 -32.29
C LEU A 19 17.09 28.38 -33.11
N GLY A 20 15.89 28.19 -32.55
CA GLY A 20 14.63 28.59 -33.19
C GLY A 20 14.56 30.10 -33.39
N LEU A 21 14.86 30.89 -32.36
CA LEU A 21 14.91 32.36 -32.45
C LEU A 21 15.98 32.82 -33.44
N LEU A 22 17.17 32.22 -33.42
CA LEU A 22 18.25 32.53 -34.38
C LEU A 22 17.82 32.21 -35.83
N ALA A 23 17.21 31.05 -36.06
CA ALA A 23 16.73 30.66 -37.38
C ALA A 23 15.64 31.60 -37.90
N ILE A 24 14.75 32.06 -37.03
CA ILE A 24 13.72 33.08 -37.34
C ILE A 24 14.37 34.41 -37.74
N LEU A 25 15.38 34.87 -36.98
CA LEU A 25 16.09 36.12 -37.28
C LEU A 25 16.83 36.06 -38.62
N VAL A 26 17.44 34.91 -38.95
CA VAL A 26 18.17 34.70 -40.21
C VAL A 26 17.21 34.56 -41.39
N ALA A 27 16.11 33.82 -41.23
CA ALA A 27 15.09 33.64 -42.26
C ALA A 27 14.34 34.94 -42.57
N GLY A 28 14.07 35.78 -41.57
CA GLY A 28 13.47 37.11 -41.78
C GLY A 28 14.33 38.05 -42.65
N ARG A 29 15.63 37.76 -42.81
CA ARG A 29 16.54 38.48 -43.70
C ARG A 29 16.63 37.90 -45.12
N ARG A 30 16.04 36.73 -45.38
CA ARG A 30 16.08 36.02 -46.67
C ARG A 30 14.67 35.55 -47.07
N SER A 31 14.03 36.31 -47.98
CA SER A 31 12.64 36.12 -48.40
C SER A 31 12.29 34.73 -48.97
N ASP A 32 13.26 33.97 -49.48
CA ASP A 32 13.03 32.71 -50.22
C ASP A 32 13.58 31.44 -49.54
N SER A 33 13.56 31.38 -48.21
CA SER A 33 14.09 30.19 -47.52
C SER A 33 13.06 29.04 -47.44
N ALA A 34 13.41 27.88 -48.00
CA ALA A 34 12.63 26.63 -47.93
C ALA A 34 12.37 26.13 -46.48
N ILE A 35 12.96 26.80 -45.48
CA ILE A 35 12.93 26.45 -44.06
C ILE A 35 11.77 27.16 -43.33
N LEU A 36 11.22 28.26 -43.87
CA LEU A 36 10.11 29.03 -43.27
C LEU A 36 8.89 28.16 -42.86
N PRO A 37 8.44 27.19 -43.68
CA PRO A 37 7.43 26.19 -43.29
C PRO A 37 7.74 25.39 -42.02
N LEU A 38 9.01 25.01 -41.83
CA LEU A 38 9.47 24.23 -40.68
C LEU A 38 9.55 25.10 -39.41
N LEU A 39 9.90 26.39 -39.57
CA LEU A 39 9.87 27.36 -38.47
C LEU A 39 8.45 27.55 -37.90
N GLY A 40 7.44 27.41 -38.77
CA GLY A 40 6.03 27.40 -38.37
C GLY A 40 5.58 26.16 -37.59
N LEU A 41 6.48 25.21 -37.25
CA LEU A 41 6.23 24.03 -36.40
C LEU A 41 7.12 23.99 -35.15
N LEU A 42 7.92 25.04 -34.90
CA LEU A 42 8.86 25.08 -33.77
C LEU A 42 8.19 24.97 -32.41
N ASP A 43 6.97 25.47 -32.26
CA ASP A 43 6.17 25.32 -31.03
C ASP A 43 5.91 23.84 -30.70
N LEU A 44 5.60 23.03 -31.72
CA LEU A 44 5.34 21.59 -31.56
C LEU A 44 6.63 20.80 -31.34
N ILE A 45 7.72 21.17 -32.01
CA ILE A 45 9.03 20.55 -31.81
C ILE A 45 9.51 20.83 -30.39
N TRP A 46 9.44 22.09 -29.95
CA TRP A 46 9.78 22.48 -28.58
C TRP A 46 8.90 21.74 -27.57
N CYS A 47 7.57 21.66 -27.81
CA CYS A 47 6.66 20.93 -26.94
C CYS A 47 7.08 19.47 -26.74
N ALA A 48 7.31 18.73 -27.84
CA ALA A 48 7.73 17.33 -27.76
C ALA A 48 9.10 17.16 -27.07
N VAL A 49 10.08 18.00 -27.42
CA VAL A 49 11.43 17.94 -26.82
C VAL A 49 11.36 18.25 -25.33
N ALA A 50 10.65 19.31 -24.93
CA ALA A 50 10.48 19.70 -23.53
C ALA A 50 9.80 18.61 -22.69
N LEU A 51 8.70 18.02 -23.18
CA LEU A 51 8.01 16.94 -22.47
C LEU A 51 8.89 15.70 -22.30
N PHE A 52 9.67 15.33 -23.31
CA PHE A 52 10.58 14.19 -23.23
C PHE A 52 11.71 14.45 -22.23
N THR A 53 12.42 15.57 -22.36
CA THR A 53 13.60 15.87 -21.54
C THR A 53 13.25 16.09 -20.08
N LYS A 54 12.09 16.68 -19.79
CA LYS A 54 11.63 16.88 -18.40
C LYS A 54 11.33 15.57 -17.70
N GLN A 55 10.71 14.60 -18.38
CA GLN A 55 10.51 13.25 -17.84
C GLN A 55 11.84 12.54 -17.56
N VAL A 56 12.79 12.62 -18.50
CA VAL A 56 14.15 12.09 -18.31
C VAL A 56 14.83 12.76 -17.11
N SER A 57 14.69 14.07 -16.98
CA SER A 57 15.25 14.83 -15.84
C SER A 57 14.64 14.41 -14.51
N LEU A 58 13.33 14.10 -14.45
CA LEU A 58 12.67 13.64 -13.23
C LEU A 58 13.17 12.26 -12.81
N VAL A 59 13.19 11.30 -13.74
CA VAL A 59 13.69 9.94 -13.47
C VAL A 59 15.13 9.98 -12.94
N GLN A 60 15.94 10.89 -13.47
CA GLN A 60 17.32 11.10 -13.00
C GLN A 60 17.39 11.79 -11.64
N SER A 61 16.61 12.85 -11.40
CA SER A 61 16.64 13.57 -10.11
C SER A 61 16.21 12.69 -8.94
N MET A 62 15.40 11.68 -9.23
CA MET A 62 14.88 10.72 -8.26
C MET A 62 15.66 9.40 -8.24
N SER A 63 16.75 9.30 -9.02
CA SER A 63 17.59 8.09 -9.12
C SER A 63 16.81 6.82 -9.46
N ILE A 64 15.77 6.95 -10.29
CA ILE A 64 14.95 5.83 -10.75
C ILE A 64 15.71 5.10 -11.86
N GLU A 65 16.02 3.82 -11.63
CA GLU A 65 16.57 2.93 -12.65
C GLU A 65 15.47 2.50 -13.62
N SER A 66 15.31 3.25 -14.73
CA SER A 66 14.24 2.98 -15.69
C SER A 66 14.56 1.82 -16.63
N ALA A 67 13.55 0.98 -16.88
CA ALA A 67 13.62 -0.05 -17.90
C ALA A 67 13.65 0.60 -19.30
N PRO A 68 14.21 -0.08 -20.32
CA PRO A 68 14.21 0.43 -21.69
C PRO A 68 12.82 0.81 -22.23
N SER A 69 11.77 0.13 -21.75
CA SER A 69 10.37 0.41 -22.10
C SER A 69 9.90 1.81 -21.67
N ALA A 70 10.42 2.35 -20.57
CA ALA A 70 10.00 3.66 -20.06
C ALA A 70 10.36 4.79 -21.03
N VAL A 71 11.47 4.66 -21.78
CA VAL A 71 11.86 5.64 -22.81
C VAL A 71 10.80 5.74 -23.91
N TRP A 72 10.22 4.60 -24.32
CA TRP A 72 9.14 4.57 -25.30
C TRP A 72 7.87 5.24 -24.76
N GLY A 73 7.55 5.04 -23.49
CA GLY A 73 6.43 5.72 -22.84
C GLY A 73 6.64 7.24 -22.75
N MET A 74 7.85 7.70 -22.43
CA MET A 74 8.20 9.13 -22.44
C MET A 74 8.11 9.74 -23.84
N LEU A 75 8.56 9.01 -24.88
CA LEU A 75 8.42 9.45 -26.27
C LEU A 75 6.95 9.51 -26.70
N LEU A 76 6.14 8.53 -26.29
CA LEU A 76 4.71 8.50 -26.57
C LEU A 76 4.01 9.73 -25.99
N THR A 77 4.22 10.02 -24.70
CA THR A 77 3.60 11.15 -24.01
C THR A 77 4.15 12.51 -24.42
N ALA A 78 5.33 12.56 -25.04
CA ALA A 78 5.85 13.75 -25.70
C ALA A 78 5.20 14.00 -27.09
N LEU A 79 4.97 12.93 -27.86
CA LEU A 79 4.47 13.03 -29.24
C LEU A 79 2.96 13.19 -29.34
N VAL A 80 2.18 12.51 -28.48
CA VAL A 80 0.71 12.55 -28.51
C VAL A 80 0.20 14.00 -28.36
N PRO A 81 0.61 14.80 -27.36
CA PRO A 81 0.16 16.18 -27.24
C PRO A 81 0.58 17.03 -28.45
N ALA A 82 1.83 16.90 -28.92
CA ALA A 82 2.32 17.66 -30.08
C ALA A 82 1.54 17.35 -31.37
N LEU A 83 1.08 16.11 -31.57
CA LEU A 83 0.24 15.72 -32.70
C LEU A 83 -1.19 16.22 -32.56
N LEU A 84 -1.80 16.09 -31.38
CA LEU A 84 -3.16 16.60 -31.13
C LEU A 84 -3.24 18.12 -31.32
N LEU A 85 -2.22 18.85 -30.87
CA LEU A 85 -2.12 20.30 -31.04
C LEU A 85 -2.10 20.73 -32.51
N LYS A 86 -1.73 19.88 -33.48
CA LYS A 86 -1.83 20.21 -34.92
C LYS A 86 -3.26 20.49 -35.38
N ALA A 87 -4.28 19.99 -34.67
CA ALA A 87 -5.69 20.29 -34.95
C ALA A 87 -6.08 21.73 -34.55
N ILE A 88 -5.29 22.39 -33.70
CA ILE A 88 -5.55 23.75 -33.23
C ILE A 88 -5.03 24.78 -34.26
N PRO A 89 -5.78 25.86 -34.53
CA PRO A 89 -5.31 26.96 -35.38
C PRO A 89 -3.96 27.51 -34.89
N SER A 90 -3.05 27.80 -35.82
CA SER A 90 -1.64 28.11 -35.50
C SER A 90 -1.45 29.22 -34.45
N ARG A 91 -2.25 30.30 -34.48
CA ARG A 91 -2.23 31.36 -33.45
C ARG A 91 -2.49 30.85 -32.04
N ARG A 92 -3.43 29.92 -31.87
CA ARG A 92 -3.81 29.35 -30.58
C ARG A 92 -2.91 28.17 -30.19
N ARG A 93 -2.43 27.42 -31.18
CA ARG A 93 -1.59 26.23 -31.02
C ARG A 93 -0.31 26.53 -30.28
N VAL A 94 0.33 27.65 -30.58
CA VAL A 94 1.57 28.09 -29.95
C VAL A 94 1.38 28.27 -28.44
N TRP A 95 0.32 28.99 -28.03
CA TRP A 95 0.00 29.19 -26.61
C TRP A 95 -0.52 27.92 -25.93
N ALA A 96 -1.25 27.06 -26.66
CA ALA A 96 -1.65 25.75 -26.15
C ALA A 96 -0.43 24.83 -25.92
N SER A 97 0.58 24.88 -26.80
CA SER A 97 1.85 24.15 -26.64
C SER A 97 2.58 24.63 -25.38
N TRP A 98 2.68 25.94 -25.20
CA TRP A 98 3.22 26.54 -23.99
C TRP A 98 2.47 26.08 -22.73
N ALA A 99 1.14 26.15 -22.74
CA ALA A 99 0.31 25.74 -21.60
C ALA A 99 0.49 24.25 -21.25
N VAL A 100 0.54 23.35 -22.24
CA VAL A 100 0.76 21.91 -22.01
C VAL A 100 2.12 21.66 -21.34
N VAL A 101 3.19 22.27 -21.83
CA VAL A 101 4.53 22.12 -21.24
C VAL A 101 4.59 22.75 -19.85
N SER A 102 3.95 23.90 -19.63
CA SER A 102 3.86 24.55 -18.32
C SER A 102 3.17 23.65 -17.29
N LEU A 103 2.01 23.07 -17.65
CA LEU A 103 1.26 22.17 -16.77
C LEU A 103 2.06 20.90 -16.45
N ALA A 104 2.68 20.29 -17.46
CA ALA A 104 3.57 19.13 -17.24
C ALA A 104 4.76 19.50 -16.35
N SER A 105 5.34 20.69 -16.51
CA SER A 105 6.46 21.15 -15.67
C SER A 105 6.04 21.30 -14.21
N VAL A 106 4.86 21.87 -13.95
CA VAL A 106 4.29 21.98 -12.60
C VAL A 106 4.06 20.59 -12.01
N LEU A 107 3.46 19.67 -12.77
CA LEU A 107 3.22 18.30 -12.31
C LEU A 107 4.54 17.58 -11.94
N LEU A 108 5.57 17.68 -12.77
CA LEU A 108 6.87 17.04 -12.51
C LEU A 108 7.63 17.72 -11.36
N ILE A 109 7.39 19.00 -11.08
CA ILE A 109 7.87 19.66 -9.86
C ILE A 109 7.15 19.09 -8.64
N VAL A 110 5.82 18.92 -8.72
CA VAL A 110 5.03 18.29 -7.67
C VAL A 110 5.54 16.88 -7.40
N ASP A 111 5.85 16.08 -8.44
CA ASP A 111 6.47 14.76 -8.27
C ASP A 111 7.81 14.81 -7.54
N ASN A 112 8.70 15.74 -7.90
CA ASN A 112 9.98 15.90 -7.23
C ASN A 112 9.81 16.23 -5.74
N VAL A 113 8.91 17.17 -5.43
CA VAL A 113 8.62 17.58 -4.05
C VAL A 113 7.97 16.44 -3.28
N TYR A 114 6.97 15.80 -3.88
CA TYR A 114 6.22 14.70 -3.28
C TYR A 114 7.14 13.51 -3.01
N GLY A 115 7.97 13.11 -3.96
CA GLY A 115 8.90 12.00 -3.77
C GLY A 115 9.99 12.27 -2.74
N ARG A 116 10.44 13.52 -2.54
CA ARG A 116 11.37 13.86 -1.44
C ARG A 116 10.75 13.64 -0.07
N TRP A 117 9.44 13.88 0.08
CA TRP A 117 8.76 13.80 1.36
C TRP A 117 8.09 12.45 1.63
N PHE A 118 7.42 11.93 0.62
CA PHE A 118 6.59 10.73 0.67
C PHE A 118 7.27 9.53 0.05
N GLY A 119 8.45 9.67 -0.58
CA GLY A 119 9.20 8.55 -1.14
C GLY A 119 8.43 7.72 -2.17
N ASP A 120 7.48 8.32 -2.89
CA ASP A 120 6.72 7.72 -3.99
C ASP A 120 6.31 8.78 -5.03
N MET A 121 5.61 8.40 -6.11
CA MET A 121 5.03 9.33 -7.08
C MET A 121 3.71 9.94 -6.61
N PHE A 122 3.48 11.20 -6.98
CA PHE A 122 2.23 11.87 -6.70
C PHE A 122 1.12 11.25 -7.55
N SER A 123 0.12 10.64 -6.92
CA SER A 123 -1.02 10.04 -7.63
C SER A 123 -2.25 10.96 -7.59
N ALA A 124 -3.18 10.74 -8.51
CA ALA A 124 -4.52 11.32 -8.48
C ALA A 124 -5.26 10.96 -7.19
N VAL A 125 -5.06 9.75 -6.67
CA VAL A 125 -5.56 9.33 -5.34
C VAL A 125 -4.96 10.21 -4.24
N ALA A 126 -3.64 10.46 -4.27
CA ALA A 126 -2.98 11.35 -3.32
C ALA A 126 -3.50 12.79 -3.43
N LEU A 127 -3.74 13.30 -4.64
CA LEU A 127 -4.34 14.63 -4.86
C LEU A 127 -5.70 14.78 -4.19
N LEU A 128 -6.59 13.78 -4.36
CA LEU A 128 -7.89 13.75 -3.68
C LEU A 128 -7.71 13.64 -2.15
N ALA A 129 -6.63 12.98 -1.71
CA ALA A 129 -6.35 12.84 -0.31
C ALA A 129 -5.82 14.14 0.36
N VAL A 130 -5.21 15.07 -0.39
CA VAL A 130 -4.59 16.31 0.13
C VAL A 130 -5.57 17.16 0.94
N GLY A 131 -6.85 17.23 0.55
CA GLY A 131 -7.87 18.02 1.25
C GLY A 131 -8.06 17.63 2.73
N HIS A 132 -7.69 16.40 3.09
CA HIS A 132 -7.79 15.86 4.44
C HIS A 132 -6.50 16.00 5.26
N ILE A 133 -5.39 16.46 4.63
CA ILE A 133 -4.04 16.51 5.21
C ILE A 133 -3.59 17.99 5.37
N GLY A 134 -4.54 18.90 5.63
CA GLY A 134 -4.37 20.36 5.55
C GLY A 134 -3.21 20.97 6.36
N SER A 135 -2.65 20.25 7.33
CA SER A 135 -1.46 20.68 8.10
C SER A 135 -0.13 20.53 7.35
N VAL A 136 -0.05 19.75 6.27
CA VAL A 136 1.22 19.41 5.59
C VAL A 136 1.54 20.35 4.42
N ALA A 137 0.54 21.03 3.85
CA ALA A 137 0.71 21.90 2.68
C ALA A 137 1.74 23.03 2.91
N GLY A 138 1.79 23.60 4.12
CA GLY A 138 2.78 24.62 4.48
C GLY A 138 4.22 24.08 4.57
N SER A 139 4.39 22.79 4.89
CA SER A 139 5.71 22.15 4.97
C SER A 139 6.23 21.71 3.60
N ALA A 140 5.33 21.44 2.64
CA ALA A 140 5.69 21.05 1.28
C ALA A 140 6.48 22.14 0.53
N TRP A 141 6.24 23.41 0.83
CA TRP A 141 6.98 24.52 0.20
C TRP A 141 8.46 24.54 0.55
N ASN A 142 8.83 24.09 1.76
CA ASN A 142 10.23 24.01 2.21
C ASN A 142 11.03 22.91 1.50
N LEU A 143 10.37 22.04 0.75
CA LEU A 143 10.98 20.93 0.01
C LEU A 143 11.25 21.28 -1.46
N VAL A 144 10.75 22.43 -1.93
CA VAL A 144 11.11 22.99 -3.23
C VAL A 144 12.55 23.49 -3.14
N VAL A 145 13.44 22.95 -3.97
CA VAL A 145 14.85 23.35 -4.01
C VAL A 145 15.14 24.14 -5.28
N SER A 146 16.17 24.96 -5.28
CA SER A 146 16.53 25.80 -6.45
C SER A 146 16.77 24.99 -7.73
N ARG A 147 17.15 23.70 -7.60
CA ARG A 147 17.31 22.79 -8.74
C ARG A 147 15.99 22.50 -9.47
N ASP A 148 14.84 22.60 -8.81
CA ASP A 148 13.52 22.41 -9.44
C ASP A 148 13.20 23.53 -10.43
N GLY A 149 13.76 24.72 -10.22
CA GLY A 149 13.58 25.87 -11.11
C GLY A 149 14.03 25.62 -12.55
N TRP A 150 14.92 24.64 -12.77
CA TRP A 150 15.30 24.20 -14.12
C TRP A 150 14.09 23.74 -14.94
N LEU A 151 13.10 23.07 -14.30
CA LEU A 151 11.88 22.62 -14.97
C LEU A 151 10.97 23.78 -15.41
N LEU A 152 11.25 25.03 -15.02
CA LEU A 152 10.51 26.21 -15.47
C LEU A 152 11.34 27.12 -16.40
N LEU A 153 12.65 26.92 -16.50
CA LEU A 153 13.53 27.84 -17.22
C LEU A 153 13.19 27.90 -18.72
N ASP A 154 13.05 26.74 -19.37
CA ASP A 154 12.67 26.66 -20.78
C ASP A 154 11.26 27.21 -21.04
N VAL A 155 10.34 27.06 -20.09
CA VAL A 155 8.97 27.61 -20.16
C VAL A 155 9.00 29.15 -20.21
N VAL A 156 9.81 29.78 -19.37
CA VAL A 156 9.99 31.24 -19.37
C VAL A 156 10.69 31.70 -20.65
N LEU A 157 11.77 31.02 -21.03
CA LEU A 157 12.56 31.36 -22.23
C LEU A 157 11.80 31.09 -23.53
N ALA A 158 10.80 30.22 -23.53
CA ALA A 158 9.99 29.94 -24.70
C ALA A 158 9.01 31.08 -25.05
N VAL A 159 8.69 32.00 -24.14
CA VAL A 159 7.70 33.07 -24.41
C VAL A 159 8.06 33.93 -25.63
N PRO A 160 9.30 34.46 -25.78
CA PRO A 160 9.73 35.13 -27.01
C PRO A 160 9.60 34.26 -28.27
N LEU A 161 9.93 32.97 -28.18
CA LEU A 161 9.77 32.02 -29.29
C LEU A 161 8.29 31.89 -29.66
N MET A 162 7.40 31.74 -28.68
CA MET A 162 5.95 31.66 -28.89
C MET A 162 5.43 32.92 -29.59
N VAL A 163 5.83 34.10 -29.13
CA VAL A 163 5.47 35.37 -29.80
C VAL A 163 5.98 35.39 -31.25
N ALA A 164 7.23 35.02 -31.49
CA ALA A 164 7.82 35.00 -32.83
C ALA A 164 7.12 34.00 -33.78
N VAL A 165 6.90 32.77 -33.34
CA VAL A 165 6.23 31.71 -34.11
C VAL A 165 4.76 32.07 -34.37
N SER A 166 4.06 32.70 -33.42
CA SER A 166 2.68 33.13 -33.61
C SER A 166 2.52 34.14 -34.76
N ARG A 167 3.50 35.05 -34.92
CA ARG A 167 3.55 36.03 -36.02
C ARG A 167 3.94 35.39 -37.35
N LEU A 168 4.89 34.45 -37.34
CA LEU A 168 5.35 33.78 -38.55
C LEU A 168 4.35 32.77 -39.12
N SER A 169 3.69 32.00 -38.25
CA SER A 169 2.76 30.93 -38.65
C SER A 169 1.52 31.44 -39.41
N GLU A 170 1.20 32.71 -39.22
CA GLU A 170 0.18 33.45 -39.96
C GLU A 170 0.59 33.69 -41.42
N GLN A 171 1.83 34.10 -41.60
CA GLN A 171 2.37 34.56 -42.88
C GLN A 171 2.90 33.39 -43.73
N HIS A 172 3.43 32.35 -43.08
CA HIS A 172 4.16 31.27 -43.74
C HIS A 172 3.68 29.90 -43.27
N ARG A 173 2.45 29.53 -43.65
CA ARG A 173 1.90 28.21 -43.33
C ARG A 173 2.63 27.11 -44.11
N PRO A 174 3.00 25.98 -43.46
CA PRO A 174 3.63 24.89 -44.17
C PRO A 174 2.71 24.33 -45.25
N GLY A 175 3.26 24.17 -46.46
CA GLY A 175 2.56 23.54 -47.57
C GLY A 175 2.13 22.10 -47.25
N PRO A 176 1.15 21.55 -47.98
CA PRO A 176 0.56 20.26 -47.68
C PRO A 176 1.59 19.14 -47.58
N ARG A 177 2.61 19.10 -48.44
CA ARG A 177 3.67 18.07 -48.40
C ARG A 177 4.43 18.03 -47.07
N VAL A 178 4.88 19.18 -46.56
CA VAL A 178 5.60 19.27 -45.27
C VAL A 178 4.67 18.96 -44.10
N ARG A 179 3.43 19.47 -44.16
CA ARG A 179 2.42 19.20 -43.12
C ARG A 179 2.10 17.70 -43.03
N HIS A 180 1.81 17.05 -44.16
CA HIS A 180 1.50 15.62 -44.21
C HIS A 180 2.73 14.76 -43.89
N GLY A 181 3.92 15.13 -44.37
CA GLY A 181 5.16 14.40 -44.07
C GLY A 181 5.52 14.42 -42.59
N THR A 182 5.50 15.59 -41.94
CA THR A 182 5.77 15.69 -40.50
C THR A 182 4.69 15.03 -39.64
N THR A 183 3.44 15.03 -40.09
CA THR A 183 2.37 14.28 -39.42
C THR A 183 2.56 12.78 -39.58
N LEU A 184 2.89 12.30 -40.78
CA LEU A 184 3.16 10.88 -41.04
C LEU A 184 4.32 10.37 -40.19
N VAL A 185 5.45 11.09 -40.18
CA VAL A 185 6.61 10.72 -39.35
C VAL A 185 6.23 10.72 -37.87
N GLY A 186 5.57 11.78 -37.39
CA GLY A 186 5.15 11.85 -35.99
C GLY A 186 4.19 10.72 -35.60
N VAL A 187 3.21 10.39 -36.45
CA VAL A 187 2.28 9.27 -36.24
C VAL A 187 3.01 7.94 -36.26
N LEU A 188 3.95 7.72 -37.19
CA LEU A 188 4.75 6.49 -37.23
C LEU A 188 5.56 6.29 -35.94
N VAL A 189 6.26 7.34 -35.48
CA VAL A 189 7.03 7.26 -34.23
C VAL A 189 6.08 7.07 -33.03
N MET A 190 4.94 7.77 -32.99
CA MET A 190 3.93 7.59 -31.95
C MET A 190 3.38 6.15 -31.92
N LEU A 191 3.08 5.56 -33.08
CA LEU A 191 2.59 4.18 -33.17
C LEU A 191 3.66 3.17 -32.75
N ILE A 192 4.91 3.37 -33.14
CA ILE A 192 6.04 2.53 -32.69
C ILE A 192 6.20 2.64 -31.17
N SER A 193 6.28 3.86 -30.63
CA SER A 193 6.38 4.09 -29.19
C SER A 193 5.18 3.52 -28.42
N GLY A 194 3.97 3.66 -28.97
CA GLY A 194 2.74 3.09 -28.43
C GLY A 194 2.76 1.56 -28.43
N TRP A 195 3.20 0.94 -29.53
CA TRP A 195 3.37 -0.51 -29.62
C TRP A 195 4.40 -1.04 -28.64
N GLN A 196 5.55 -0.37 -28.49
CA GLN A 196 6.59 -0.75 -27.53
C GLN A 196 6.12 -0.59 -26.08
N THR A 197 5.39 0.49 -25.79
CA THR A 197 4.80 0.70 -24.45
C THR A 197 3.73 -0.36 -24.16
N PHE A 198 2.86 -0.64 -25.13
CA PHE A 198 1.81 -1.65 -25.00
C PHE A 198 2.37 -3.06 -24.82
N THR A 199 3.39 -3.43 -25.59
CA THR A 199 4.05 -4.73 -25.47
C THR A 199 4.74 -4.89 -24.12
N ALA A 200 5.40 -3.84 -23.61
CA ALA A 200 5.97 -3.83 -22.26
C ALA A 200 4.91 -4.01 -21.17
N LEU A 201 3.79 -3.27 -21.26
CA LEU A 201 2.66 -3.40 -20.34
C LEU A 201 2.00 -4.79 -20.42
N ARG A 202 1.90 -5.37 -21.62
CA ARG A 202 1.37 -6.74 -21.82
C ARG A 202 2.30 -7.81 -21.29
N ALA A 203 3.61 -7.58 -21.32
CA ALA A 203 4.59 -8.49 -20.74
C ALA A 203 4.59 -8.46 -19.21
N GLN A 204 4.07 -7.38 -18.60
CA GLN A 204 3.95 -7.21 -17.16
C GLN A 204 2.53 -6.76 -16.78
N PRO A 205 1.51 -7.61 -17.00
CA PRO A 205 0.11 -7.22 -16.78
C PRO A 205 -0.17 -6.82 -15.33
N THR A 206 0.62 -7.38 -14.40
CA THR A 206 0.54 -7.11 -12.96
C THR A 206 0.96 -5.70 -12.59
N ILE A 207 1.70 -4.97 -13.42
CA ILE A 207 2.18 -3.64 -13.03
C ILE A 207 1.04 -2.62 -12.84
N ILE A 208 -0.07 -2.80 -13.58
CA ILE A 208 -1.26 -1.95 -13.49
C ILE A 208 -2.24 -2.49 -12.44
N THR A 209 -2.38 -3.82 -12.34
CA THR A 209 -3.39 -4.46 -11.48
C THR A 209 -2.88 -4.73 -10.05
N GLN A 210 -1.61 -5.08 -9.88
CA GLN A 210 -0.95 -5.38 -8.61
C GLN A 210 -0.11 -4.18 -8.15
N ARG A 211 -0.79 -3.10 -7.76
CA ARG A 211 -0.12 -1.85 -7.35
C ARG A 211 0.45 -1.96 -5.94
N PHE A 212 1.77 -2.07 -5.85
CA PHE A 212 2.55 -2.06 -4.59
C PHE A 212 3.40 -0.80 -4.38
N SER A 213 3.58 0.00 -5.44
CA SER A 213 4.28 1.29 -5.42
C SER A 213 4.00 2.02 -6.73
N ASN A 214 3.81 3.34 -6.68
CA ASN A 214 3.64 4.11 -7.90
C ASN A 214 4.96 4.23 -8.69
N PHE A 215 6.10 4.26 -8.01
CA PHE A 215 7.42 4.19 -8.66
C PHE A 215 7.62 2.95 -9.53
N ALA A 216 7.10 1.80 -9.10
CA ALA A 216 7.23 0.57 -9.88
C ALA A 216 6.62 0.72 -11.29
N MET A 217 5.46 1.40 -11.42
CA MET A 217 4.91 1.73 -12.73
C MET A 217 5.80 2.67 -13.54
N VAL A 218 6.37 3.69 -12.90
CA VAL A 218 7.23 4.68 -13.57
C VAL A 218 8.52 4.06 -14.10
N VAL A 219 9.10 3.09 -13.40
CA VAL A 219 10.28 2.32 -13.86
C VAL A 219 10.04 1.73 -15.25
N HIS A 220 8.83 1.27 -15.56
CA HIS A 220 8.53 0.60 -16.81
C HIS A 220 7.84 1.46 -17.86
N THR A 221 7.13 2.52 -17.45
CA THR A 221 6.26 3.30 -18.34
C THR A 221 6.68 4.76 -18.50
N GLY A 222 7.44 5.31 -17.55
CA GLY A 222 7.78 6.72 -17.48
C GLY A 222 6.69 7.57 -16.77
N PRO A 223 7.05 8.78 -16.29
CA PRO A 223 6.22 9.56 -15.38
C PRO A 223 4.86 9.95 -15.95
N LEU A 224 4.79 10.49 -17.17
CA LEU A 224 3.51 10.97 -17.71
C LEU A 224 2.59 9.84 -18.16
N VAL A 225 3.12 8.65 -18.47
CA VAL A 225 2.28 7.47 -18.74
C VAL A 225 1.65 7.01 -17.43
N PHE A 226 2.43 6.93 -16.34
CA PHE A 226 1.92 6.67 -15.00
C PHE A 226 0.77 7.62 -14.65
N HIS A 227 0.96 8.94 -14.77
CA HIS A 227 -0.08 9.92 -14.44
C HIS A 227 -1.34 9.76 -15.30
N ALA A 228 -1.19 9.46 -16.59
CA ALA A 228 -2.34 9.23 -17.46
C ALA A 228 -3.13 7.97 -17.07
N VAL A 229 -2.42 6.87 -16.78
CA VAL A 229 -3.04 5.61 -16.33
C VAL A 229 -3.70 5.79 -14.96
N ASP A 230 -2.99 6.40 -14.02
CA ASP A 230 -3.48 6.63 -12.67
C ASP A 230 -4.71 7.54 -12.66
N ALA A 231 -4.67 8.68 -13.38
CA ALA A 231 -5.82 9.57 -13.51
C ALA A 231 -7.02 8.86 -14.15
N TRP A 232 -6.81 8.05 -15.20
CA TRP A 232 -7.88 7.26 -15.81
C TRP A 232 -8.51 6.26 -14.83
N LEU A 233 -7.67 5.52 -14.09
CA LEU A 233 -8.15 4.55 -13.11
C LEU A 233 -8.91 5.23 -11.96
N THR A 234 -8.41 6.36 -11.47
CA THR A 234 -9.09 7.15 -10.43
C THR A 234 -10.41 7.74 -10.93
N ILE A 235 -10.46 8.32 -12.14
CA ILE A 235 -11.71 8.84 -12.72
C ILE A 235 -12.72 7.70 -12.90
N LYS A 236 -12.28 6.57 -13.44
CA LYS A 236 -13.14 5.39 -13.64
C LYS A 236 -13.71 4.91 -12.30
N ARG A 237 -12.89 4.83 -11.25
CA ARG A 237 -13.33 4.49 -9.89
C ARG A 237 -14.34 5.50 -9.37
N ASN A 238 -14.02 6.80 -9.40
CA ASN A 238 -14.91 7.85 -8.85
C ASN A 238 -16.26 7.91 -9.56
N VAL A 239 -16.28 7.78 -10.90
CA VAL A 239 -17.53 7.69 -11.65
C VAL A 239 -18.32 6.43 -11.26
N ALA A 240 -17.64 5.30 -11.05
CA ALA A 240 -18.30 4.09 -10.56
C ALA A 240 -18.91 4.30 -9.16
N MET A 241 -18.20 4.98 -8.25
CA MET A 241 -18.67 5.28 -6.89
C MET A 241 -20.01 6.03 -6.88
N GLU A 242 -20.17 7.04 -7.74
CA GLU A 242 -21.40 7.83 -7.84
C GLU A 242 -22.58 7.04 -8.40
N LEU A 243 -22.32 5.91 -9.06
CA LEU A 243 -23.33 5.09 -9.74
C LEU A 243 -23.86 3.95 -8.87
N LEU A 244 -23.58 3.91 -7.56
CA LEU A 244 -24.15 2.89 -6.67
C LEU A 244 -25.68 2.93 -6.71
N PRO A 245 -26.36 1.85 -7.13
CA PRO A 245 -27.81 1.81 -7.04
C PRO A 245 -28.25 1.85 -5.57
N GLU A 246 -29.28 2.65 -5.25
CA GLU A 246 -29.77 2.79 -3.88
C GLU A 246 -30.22 1.43 -3.29
N ALA A 247 -30.78 0.55 -4.10
CA ALA A 247 -31.11 -0.82 -3.68
C ALA A 247 -29.88 -1.60 -3.19
N SER A 248 -28.73 -1.43 -3.86
CA SER A 248 -27.48 -2.08 -3.47
C SER A 248 -26.93 -1.49 -2.16
N PHE A 249 -27.07 -0.19 -1.95
CA PHE A 249 -26.73 0.42 -0.66
C PHE A 249 -27.62 -0.12 0.48
N VAL A 250 -28.94 -0.16 0.29
CA VAL A 250 -29.90 -0.69 1.26
C VAL A 250 -29.60 -2.14 1.61
N GLU A 251 -29.30 -2.99 0.63
CA GLU A 251 -28.88 -4.37 0.84
C GLU A 251 -27.61 -4.47 1.70
N THR A 252 -26.61 -3.64 1.39
CA THR A 252 -25.33 -3.58 2.13
C THR A 252 -25.58 -3.19 3.58
N LYS A 253 -26.35 -2.13 3.80
CA LYS A 253 -26.69 -1.67 5.15
C LYS A 253 -27.45 -2.73 5.93
N ALA A 254 -28.45 -3.36 5.32
CA ALA A 254 -29.22 -4.43 5.95
C ALA A 254 -28.31 -5.60 6.37
N TRP A 255 -27.31 -5.94 5.57
CA TRP A 255 -26.32 -6.96 5.92
C TRP A 255 -25.49 -6.58 7.14
N PHE A 256 -24.97 -5.35 7.23
CA PHE A 256 -24.26 -4.88 8.43
C PHE A 256 -25.15 -4.82 9.67
N ASP A 257 -26.42 -4.41 9.50
CA ASP A 257 -27.40 -4.31 10.59
C ASP A 257 -27.75 -5.68 11.16
N GLN A 258 -27.95 -6.70 10.32
CA GLN A 258 -28.19 -8.08 10.76
C GLN A 258 -27.01 -8.65 11.56
N ARG A 259 -25.80 -8.16 11.31
CA ARG A 259 -24.56 -8.61 11.96
C ARG A 259 -24.20 -7.84 13.23
N ARG A 260 -24.99 -6.85 13.65
CA ARG A 260 -24.72 -6.08 14.88
C ARG A 260 -24.51 -6.99 16.09
N ALA A 261 -25.31 -8.05 16.22
CA ALA A 261 -25.21 -9.00 17.31
C ALA A 261 -23.85 -9.73 17.37
N LEU A 262 -23.19 -9.97 16.23
CA LEU A 262 -21.86 -10.60 16.18
C LEU A 262 -20.75 -9.68 16.70
N ARG A 263 -21.00 -8.37 16.78
CA ARG A 263 -20.07 -7.37 17.32
C ARG A 263 -20.44 -6.91 18.73
N ALA A 264 -21.56 -7.40 19.27
CA ALA A 264 -22.03 -7.02 20.59
C ALA A 264 -21.09 -7.53 21.70
N GLY A 265 -21.06 -6.79 22.80
CA GLY A 265 -20.26 -7.15 23.96
C GLY A 265 -20.89 -8.27 24.78
N GLY A 266 -20.06 -9.24 25.17
CA GLY A 266 -20.44 -10.34 26.09
C GLY A 266 -19.98 -10.07 27.52
N GLY A 267 -19.79 -11.15 28.30
CA GLY A 267 -19.31 -11.06 29.70
C GLY A 267 -17.90 -10.45 29.88
N SER A 268 -17.16 -10.26 28.78
CA SER A 268 -15.83 -9.63 28.76
C SER A 268 -15.85 -8.15 28.35
N PHE A 269 -17.03 -7.56 28.11
CA PHE A 269 -17.14 -6.17 27.71
C PHE A 269 -16.58 -5.25 28.81
N GLY A 270 -15.62 -4.40 28.43
CA GLY A 270 -15.06 -3.39 29.33
C GLY A 270 -14.10 -3.90 30.40
N ILE A 271 -13.64 -5.15 30.37
CA ILE A 271 -12.68 -5.65 31.38
C ILE A 271 -11.33 -4.91 31.37
N ALA A 272 -11.00 -4.22 30.27
CA ALA A 272 -9.80 -3.40 30.09
C ALA A 272 -10.14 -1.89 29.94
N THR A 273 -11.31 -1.45 30.41
CA THR A 273 -11.72 -0.03 30.33
C THR A 273 -10.67 0.88 30.94
N GLY A 274 -10.26 1.91 30.19
CA GLY A 274 -9.29 2.92 30.63
C GLY A 274 -7.83 2.45 30.67
N MET A 275 -7.53 1.21 30.28
CA MET A 275 -6.15 0.75 30.12
C MET A 275 -5.50 1.36 28.87
N ASN A 276 -4.17 1.42 28.87
CA ASN A 276 -3.42 1.60 27.63
C ASN A 276 -3.56 0.35 26.75
N LEU A 277 -3.45 0.52 25.44
CA LEU A 277 -3.36 -0.55 24.46
C LEU A 277 -1.98 -0.51 23.80
N VAL A 278 -1.28 -1.64 23.77
CA VAL A 278 -0.11 -1.85 22.91
C VAL A 278 -0.36 -3.07 22.04
N VAL A 279 -0.41 -2.87 20.73
CA VAL A 279 -0.44 -3.94 19.73
C VAL A 279 0.95 -4.08 19.13
N ILE A 280 1.50 -5.29 19.14
CA ILE A 280 2.73 -5.67 18.45
C ILE A 280 2.35 -6.56 17.27
N GLN A 281 2.43 -5.99 16.07
CA GLN A 281 2.34 -6.73 14.82
C GLN A 281 3.71 -7.31 14.49
N VAL A 282 3.78 -8.63 14.51
CA VAL A 282 5.01 -9.39 14.35
C VAL A 282 5.14 -9.86 12.90
N GLU A 283 6.17 -9.34 12.22
CA GLU A 283 6.48 -9.67 10.84
C GLU A 283 6.66 -11.18 10.65
N SER A 284 5.96 -11.76 9.66
CA SER A 284 6.11 -13.14 9.21
C SER A 284 6.03 -14.19 10.33
N LEU A 285 5.32 -13.91 11.44
CA LEU A 285 5.19 -14.82 12.57
C LEU A 285 4.02 -15.79 12.37
N GLN A 286 4.34 -17.08 12.25
CA GLN A 286 3.34 -18.14 12.12
C GLN A 286 2.94 -18.73 13.48
N ALA A 287 1.68 -19.12 13.63
CA ALA A 287 1.14 -19.65 14.89
C ALA A 287 1.87 -20.92 15.36
N SER A 288 2.26 -21.78 14.41
CA SER A 288 3.00 -23.02 14.69
C SER A 288 4.35 -22.77 15.36
N MET A 289 4.92 -21.57 15.23
CA MET A 289 6.23 -21.22 15.76
C MET A 289 6.23 -20.86 17.25
N VAL A 290 5.06 -20.52 17.83
CA VAL A 290 4.96 -20.09 19.23
C VAL A 290 5.37 -21.21 20.19
N ASP A 291 4.81 -22.39 20.00
CA ASP A 291 5.09 -23.58 20.83
C ASP A 291 6.20 -24.47 20.22
N PHE A 292 6.82 -24.01 19.13
CA PHE A 292 7.82 -24.78 18.38
C PHE A 292 9.10 -25.01 19.19
N ARG A 293 9.66 -26.21 19.04
CA ARG A 293 10.93 -26.60 19.64
C ARG A 293 11.87 -27.14 18.58
N ILE A 294 13.14 -26.70 18.63
CA ILE A 294 14.21 -27.24 17.79
C ILE A 294 15.27 -27.88 18.67
N ASN A 295 15.60 -29.15 18.40
CA ASN A 295 16.56 -29.94 19.23
C ASN A 295 16.27 -29.85 20.74
N GLY A 296 14.99 -29.91 21.11
CA GLY A 296 14.55 -29.83 22.50
C GLY A 296 14.57 -28.43 23.11
N GLN A 297 14.96 -27.38 22.38
CA GLN A 297 14.95 -25.98 22.83
C GLN A 297 13.68 -25.27 22.38
N ALA A 298 12.98 -24.58 23.29
CA ALA A 298 11.87 -23.71 22.92
C ALA A 298 12.37 -22.51 22.11
N VAL A 299 11.73 -22.23 20.97
CA VAL A 299 12.13 -21.09 20.12
C VAL A 299 11.59 -19.77 20.68
N MET A 300 10.33 -19.73 21.13
CA MET A 300 9.65 -18.51 21.60
C MET A 300 9.11 -18.61 23.04
N PRO A 301 9.97 -18.82 24.06
CA PRO A 301 9.50 -19.03 25.44
C PRO A 301 8.74 -17.85 26.06
N ASN A 302 9.02 -16.60 25.71
CA ASN A 302 8.30 -15.44 26.28
C ASN A 302 6.89 -15.31 25.70
N LEU A 303 6.73 -15.47 24.39
CA LEU A 303 5.42 -15.44 23.73
C LEU A 303 4.58 -16.66 24.12
N ALA A 304 5.16 -17.85 24.23
CA ALA A 304 4.47 -19.05 24.73
C ALA A 304 3.95 -18.85 26.16
N ARG A 305 4.73 -18.18 27.03
CA ARG A 305 4.28 -17.82 28.37
C ARG A 305 3.14 -16.79 28.34
N LEU A 306 3.24 -15.76 27.49
CA LEU A 306 2.17 -14.78 27.32
C LEU A 306 0.86 -15.44 26.82
N GLN A 307 0.99 -16.41 25.91
CA GLN A 307 -0.12 -17.24 25.40
C GLN A 307 -0.78 -18.03 26.53
N ALA A 308 0.01 -18.67 27.39
CA ALA A 308 -0.50 -19.47 28.51
C ALA A 308 -1.15 -18.63 29.62
N GLU A 309 -0.71 -17.38 29.80
CA GLU A 309 -1.23 -16.46 30.83
C GLU A 309 -2.36 -15.54 30.31
N GLY A 310 -2.60 -15.49 28.99
CA GLY A 310 -3.51 -14.55 28.34
C GLY A 310 -4.74 -15.20 27.70
N ILE A 311 -5.47 -14.39 26.96
CA ILE A 311 -6.50 -14.85 26.02
C ILE A 311 -5.78 -15.16 24.70
N SER A 312 -5.81 -16.41 24.26
CA SER A 312 -5.13 -16.86 23.05
C SER A 312 -6.10 -17.48 22.06
N PHE A 313 -5.81 -17.32 20.77
CA PHE A 313 -6.63 -17.85 19.68
C PHE A 313 -5.85 -18.90 18.91
N ALA A 314 -6.34 -20.14 18.91
CA ALA A 314 -5.63 -21.28 18.35
C ALA A 314 -5.68 -21.33 16.81
N GLN A 315 -6.60 -20.60 16.19
CA GLN A 315 -6.92 -20.74 14.77
C GLN A 315 -7.17 -19.40 14.07
N VAL A 316 -6.22 -18.46 14.16
CA VAL A 316 -6.28 -17.22 13.36
C VAL A 316 -5.70 -17.49 11.97
N PHE A 317 -6.54 -17.41 10.95
CA PHE A 317 -6.13 -17.65 9.58
C PHE A 317 -5.63 -16.36 8.94
N ASP A 318 -4.53 -16.48 8.19
CA ASP A 318 -4.03 -15.39 7.36
C ASP A 318 -5.08 -15.01 6.30
N GLN A 319 -5.48 -13.74 6.29
CA GLN A 319 -6.41 -13.14 5.32
C GLN A 319 -5.71 -12.12 4.43
N THR A 320 -4.39 -11.96 4.58
CA THR A 320 -3.56 -11.12 3.70
C THR A 320 -3.35 -11.80 2.36
N ASP A 321 -2.85 -11.04 1.40
CA ASP A 321 -2.41 -11.61 0.13
C ASP A 321 -1.25 -10.79 -0.47
N GLU A 322 -1.54 -10.02 -1.50
CA GLU A 322 -0.56 -9.27 -2.26
C GLU A 322 0.03 -8.09 -1.46
N GLY A 323 -0.76 -7.43 -0.61
CA GLY A 323 -0.31 -6.31 0.24
C GLY A 323 0.35 -6.74 1.54
N ARG A 324 0.40 -8.04 1.85
CA ARG A 324 1.16 -8.64 2.96
C ARG A 324 0.99 -7.87 4.28
N THR A 325 2.06 -7.31 4.85
CA THR A 325 2.04 -6.52 6.10
C THR A 325 1.00 -5.39 6.09
N SER A 326 0.80 -4.73 4.93
CA SER A 326 -0.18 -3.63 4.82
C SER A 326 -1.62 -4.12 4.73
N ASP A 327 -1.84 -5.32 4.20
CA ASP A 327 -3.15 -5.97 4.29
C ASP A 327 -3.46 -6.36 5.73
N ALA A 328 -2.48 -6.82 6.51
CA ALA A 328 -2.68 -7.11 7.93
C ALA A 328 -3.04 -5.86 8.73
N GLU A 329 -2.40 -4.72 8.45
CA GLU A 329 -2.79 -3.41 8.98
C GLU A 329 -4.21 -3.06 8.55
N TRP A 330 -4.56 -3.19 7.27
CA TRP A 330 -5.90 -2.93 6.75
C TRP A 330 -6.97 -3.78 7.47
N LEU A 331 -6.79 -5.10 7.48
CA LEU A 331 -7.66 -6.09 8.12
C LEU A 331 -7.87 -5.75 9.61
N GLY A 332 -6.76 -5.58 10.34
CA GLY A 332 -6.77 -5.36 11.78
C GLY A 332 -7.25 -3.97 12.21
N LEU A 333 -7.08 -2.95 11.37
CA LEU A 333 -7.44 -1.57 11.70
C LEU A 333 -8.81 -1.17 11.16
N THR A 334 -9.27 -1.67 10.01
CA THR A 334 -10.56 -1.26 9.41
C THR A 334 -11.63 -2.35 9.47
N SER A 335 -11.25 -3.59 9.84
CA SER A 335 -12.14 -4.75 9.84
C SER A 335 -12.82 -4.98 8.49
N LEU A 336 -12.07 -4.78 7.40
CA LEU A 336 -12.48 -5.06 6.03
C LEU A 336 -11.51 -6.03 5.36
N LEU A 337 -12.01 -6.86 4.45
CA LEU A 337 -11.15 -7.66 3.57
C LEU A 337 -10.38 -6.73 2.61
N PRO A 338 -9.11 -7.03 2.27
CA PRO A 338 -8.29 -6.20 1.39
C PRO A 338 -8.70 -6.38 -0.08
N GLU A 339 -7.96 -5.73 -0.97
CA GLU A 339 -8.13 -5.86 -2.42
C GLU A 339 -7.89 -7.29 -2.94
N GLN A 340 -8.52 -7.62 -4.06
CA GLN A 340 -8.20 -8.85 -4.78
C GLN A 340 -6.86 -8.75 -5.52
N HIS A 341 -6.40 -7.57 -5.90
CA HIS A 341 -5.10 -7.41 -6.54
C HIS A 341 -4.48 -6.10 -6.11
N GLY A 342 -3.17 -6.11 -5.90
CA GLY A 342 -2.42 -5.01 -5.34
C GLY A 342 -2.64 -4.86 -3.84
N ALA A 343 -2.11 -3.78 -3.28
CA ALA A 343 -2.28 -3.46 -1.88
C ALA A 343 -3.35 -2.38 -1.69
N ALA A 344 -4.30 -2.65 -0.79
CA ALA A 344 -5.37 -1.70 -0.43
C ALA A 344 -4.78 -0.34 0.02
N ALA A 345 -3.62 -0.36 0.68
CA ALA A 345 -2.90 0.83 1.10
C ALA A 345 -2.55 1.83 -0.03
N PHE A 346 -2.50 1.39 -1.30
CA PHE A 346 -2.28 2.27 -2.44
C PHE A 346 -3.55 2.51 -3.26
N ILE A 347 -4.38 1.48 -3.40
CA ILE A 347 -5.58 1.51 -4.26
C ILE A 347 -6.72 2.30 -3.60
N ASP A 348 -6.91 2.10 -2.29
CA ASP A 348 -8.00 2.64 -1.47
C ASP A 348 -7.55 3.85 -0.61
N ALA A 349 -6.41 4.47 -0.95
CA ALA A 349 -5.79 5.49 -0.08
C ALA A 349 -6.58 6.81 0.05
N ALA A 350 -7.54 7.05 -0.85
CA ALA A 350 -8.42 8.22 -0.79
C ALA A 350 -9.72 7.96 -0.03
N ASP A 351 -10.01 6.71 0.34
CA ASP A 351 -11.27 6.32 0.96
C ASP A 351 -11.45 6.96 2.35
N HIS A 352 -12.71 7.11 2.74
CA HIS A 352 -13.15 7.57 4.03
C HIS A 352 -13.33 6.35 4.96
N LEU A 353 -12.22 5.97 5.58
CA LEU A 353 -12.15 4.81 6.46
C LEU A 353 -12.78 5.10 7.83
N VAL A 354 -13.32 4.06 8.46
CA VAL A 354 -13.62 4.03 9.89
C VAL A 354 -12.58 3.10 10.51
N GLY A 355 -11.45 3.65 10.95
CA GLY A 355 -10.37 2.87 11.54
C GLY A 355 -10.52 2.71 13.06
N MET A 356 -10.06 1.59 13.62
CA MET A 356 -9.95 1.38 15.06
C MET A 356 -9.20 2.52 15.75
N PRO A 357 -8.07 3.06 15.23
CA PRO A 357 -7.43 4.23 15.81
C PRO A 357 -8.33 5.47 15.84
N GLN A 358 -9.13 5.71 14.80
CA GLN A 358 -10.11 6.80 14.78
C GLN A 358 -11.16 6.62 15.89
N VAL A 359 -11.74 5.41 15.99
CA VAL A 359 -12.74 5.08 17.01
C VAL A 359 -12.15 5.26 18.42
N LEU A 360 -10.93 4.76 18.66
CA LEU A 360 -10.22 4.92 19.93
C LEU A 360 -9.95 6.40 20.25
N ALA A 361 -9.52 7.20 19.27
CA ALA A 361 -9.29 8.63 19.44
C ALA A 361 -10.58 9.37 19.82
N SER A 362 -11.70 9.03 19.17
CA SER A 362 -13.04 9.55 19.52
C SER A 362 -13.49 9.11 20.91
N SER A 363 -12.99 7.99 21.43
CA SER A 363 -13.19 7.53 22.81
C SER A 363 -12.13 8.05 23.80
N GLY A 364 -11.31 9.03 23.42
CA GLY A 364 -10.38 9.72 24.32
C GLY A 364 -8.96 9.16 24.37
N TYR A 365 -8.61 8.17 23.53
CA TYR A 365 -7.26 7.62 23.49
C TYR A 365 -6.30 8.51 22.70
N ARG A 366 -5.04 8.57 23.14
CA ARG A 366 -3.94 9.03 22.29
C ARG A 366 -3.47 7.89 21.39
N THR A 367 -3.71 7.98 20.09
CA THR A 367 -3.36 6.91 19.15
C THR A 367 -2.04 7.18 18.43
N MET A 368 -1.18 6.17 18.38
CA MET A 368 0.08 6.23 17.67
C MET A 368 0.40 4.94 16.93
N SER A 369 1.12 5.06 15.82
CA SER A 369 1.73 3.93 15.13
C SER A 369 3.24 4.09 15.07
N ALA A 370 3.97 2.99 15.02
CA ALA A 370 5.42 3.01 14.97
C ALA A 370 5.97 1.88 14.10
N VAL A 371 6.88 2.23 13.19
CA VAL A 371 7.65 1.27 12.38
C VAL A 371 9.02 1.87 12.10
N ALA A 372 10.11 1.17 12.40
CA ALA A 372 11.47 1.71 12.21
C ALA A 372 11.96 1.64 10.74
N PHE A 373 11.11 2.10 9.81
CA PHE A 373 11.34 2.04 8.38
C PHE A 373 10.90 3.30 7.64
N ALA A 374 11.15 3.32 6.34
CA ALA A 374 10.75 4.41 5.47
C ALA A 374 9.22 4.61 5.53
N PRO A 375 8.74 5.84 5.76
CA PRO A 375 7.32 6.14 5.87
C PRO A 375 6.55 5.98 4.55
N SER A 376 7.27 5.97 3.43
CA SER A 376 6.75 5.74 2.09
C SER A 376 6.34 4.29 1.85
N PHE A 377 7.00 3.37 2.54
CA PHE A 377 6.78 1.94 2.36
C PHE A 377 5.38 1.57 2.82
N TRP A 378 4.66 0.82 1.99
CA TRP A 378 3.23 0.55 2.15
C TRP A 378 2.35 1.81 2.30
N ASN A 379 2.77 2.94 1.73
CA ASN A 379 2.04 4.20 1.76
C ASN A 379 1.68 4.71 3.17
N ARG A 380 2.43 4.28 4.20
CA ARG A 380 2.07 4.50 5.62
C ARG A 380 1.98 5.96 6.01
N ARG A 381 2.76 6.83 5.37
CA ARG A 381 2.67 8.29 5.56
C ARG A 381 1.28 8.85 5.25
N VAL A 382 0.59 8.27 4.28
CA VAL A 382 -0.78 8.64 3.91
C VAL A 382 -1.77 7.82 4.73
N MET A 383 -1.54 6.51 4.86
CA MET A 383 -2.51 5.58 5.43
C MET A 383 -2.63 5.66 6.96
N HIS A 384 -1.54 5.88 7.71
CA HIS A 384 -1.63 5.91 9.17
C HIS A 384 -2.57 7.03 9.68
N PRO A 385 -2.47 8.28 9.21
CA PRO A 385 -3.46 9.31 9.54
C PRO A 385 -4.88 8.94 9.08
N ARG A 386 -5.01 8.25 7.93
CA ARG A 386 -6.32 7.82 7.37
C ARG A 386 -7.00 6.74 8.22
N TYR A 387 -6.23 5.83 8.83
CA TYR A 387 -6.76 4.91 9.84
C TYR A 387 -7.15 5.62 11.14
N GLY A 388 -6.74 6.88 11.33
CA GLY A 388 -7.05 7.69 12.51
C GLY A 388 -5.95 7.71 13.57
N PHE A 389 -4.71 7.35 13.23
CA PHE A 389 -3.59 7.58 14.15
C PHE A 389 -3.31 9.07 14.30
N LEU A 390 -3.25 9.56 15.53
CA LEU A 390 -2.93 10.97 15.82
C LEU A 390 -1.44 11.28 15.63
N SER A 391 -0.57 10.27 15.68
CA SER A 391 0.87 10.40 15.45
C SER A 391 1.46 9.12 14.88
N SER A 392 2.59 9.23 14.20
CA SER A 392 3.35 8.08 13.69
C SER A 392 4.85 8.31 13.86
N ALA A 393 5.57 7.27 14.26
CA ALA A 393 7.03 7.24 14.34
C ALA A 393 7.59 6.34 13.23
N PHE A 394 8.57 6.86 12.49
CA PHE A 394 9.25 6.19 11.38
C PHE A 394 10.75 6.09 11.64
N ALA A 395 11.53 5.53 10.71
CA ALA A 395 12.98 5.31 10.88
C ALA A 395 13.77 6.50 11.46
N ALA A 396 13.45 7.74 11.05
CA ALA A 396 14.15 8.94 11.51
C ALA A 396 13.86 9.31 12.97
N ASP A 397 12.82 8.74 13.58
CA ASP A 397 12.41 8.98 14.97
C ASP A 397 13.09 8.03 15.97
N PHE A 398 13.96 7.14 15.47
CA PHE A 398 14.71 6.17 16.26
C PHE A 398 16.21 6.47 16.17
N ALA A 399 16.90 6.28 17.29
CA ALA A 399 18.35 6.28 17.31
C ALA A 399 18.89 5.12 16.44
N PRO A 400 19.99 5.33 15.70
CA PRO A 400 20.64 4.26 14.94
C PRO A 400 21.01 3.08 15.84
N GLY A 401 20.94 1.88 15.29
CA GLY A 401 21.28 0.64 15.98
C GLY A 401 21.67 -0.46 14.99
N GLU A 402 21.87 -1.67 15.50
CA GLU A 402 22.11 -2.83 14.64
C GLU A 402 20.90 -3.05 13.72
N ARG A 403 21.17 -3.37 12.45
CA ARG A 403 20.14 -3.73 11.48
C ARG A 403 20.06 -5.25 11.36
N ILE A 404 18.86 -5.79 11.49
CA ILE A 404 18.53 -7.20 11.22
C ILE A 404 17.32 -7.18 10.28
N GLY A 405 17.40 -7.95 9.19
CA GLY A 405 16.46 -7.81 8.09
C GLY A 405 16.60 -6.45 7.41
N TRP A 406 15.48 -5.76 7.20
CA TRP A 406 15.46 -4.53 6.40
C TRP A 406 15.73 -3.24 7.21
N GLY A 407 15.54 -3.25 8.52
CA GLY A 407 15.49 -2.05 9.36
C GLY A 407 16.27 -2.16 10.67
N LEU A 408 15.97 -1.25 11.61
CA LEU A 408 16.41 -1.35 12.99
C LEU A 408 15.90 -2.67 13.59
N ASN A 409 16.75 -3.38 14.32
CA ASN A 409 16.35 -4.64 14.95
C ASN A 409 15.18 -4.45 15.95
N ASP A 410 14.38 -5.50 16.13
CA ASP A 410 13.13 -5.43 16.90
C ASP A 410 13.39 -5.12 18.39
N ARG A 411 14.54 -5.53 18.93
CA ARG A 411 14.91 -5.27 20.33
C ARG A 411 15.14 -3.78 20.57
N ASP A 412 15.97 -3.15 19.75
CA ASP A 412 16.25 -1.72 19.86
C ASP A 412 15.00 -0.90 19.54
N PHE A 413 14.22 -1.30 18.52
CA PHE A 413 12.94 -0.67 18.20
C PHE A 413 11.97 -0.68 19.39
N LEU A 414 11.68 -1.87 19.95
CA LEU A 414 10.74 -2.00 21.07
C LEU A 414 11.25 -1.28 22.33
N LEU A 415 12.54 -1.38 22.65
CA LEU A 415 13.11 -0.69 23.81
C LEU A 415 13.07 0.84 23.66
N GLN A 416 13.28 1.36 22.45
CA GLN A 416 13.14 2.80 22.18
C GLN A 416 11.68 3.28 22.21
N MET A 417 10.70 2.39 22.06
CA MET A 417 9.29 2.73 22.26
C MET A 417 8.91 2.92 23.73
N VAL A 418 9.56 2.23 24.67
CA VAL A 418 9.24 2.36 26.11
C VAL A 418 9.21 3.82 26.60
N PRO A 419 10.24 4.66 26.40
CA PRO A 419 10.18 6.06 26.84
C PRO A 419 9.12 6.88 26.09
N LYS A 420 8.86 6.59 24.81
CA LYS A 420 7.80 7.27 24.03
C LYS A 420 6.40 6.93 24.59
N LEU A 421 6.17 5.67 24.95
CA LEU A 421 4.92 5.21 25.55
C LEU A 421 4.73 5.80 26.95
N SER A 422 5.75 5.71 27.82
CA SER A 422 5.70 6.29 29.18
C SER A 422 5.55 7.82 29.19
N GLY A 423 6.03 8.50 28.15
CA GLY A 423 5.85 9.95 27.98
C GLY A 423 4.47 10.36 27.44
N THR A 424 3.63 9.41 27.02
CA THR A 424 2.32 9.68 26.46
C THR A 424 1.25 9.61 27.54
N SER A 425 0.36 10.61 27.60
CA SER A 425 -0.74 10.60 28.57
C SER A 425 -1.70 9.43 28.32
N SER A 426 -1.96 8.65 29.37
CA SER A 426 -2.97 7.60 29.37
C SER A 426 -4.42 8.14 29.32
N PRO A 427 -5.37 7.40 28.72
CA PRO A 427 -5.13 6.17 27.97
C PRO A 427 -4.53 6.44 26.59
N PHE A 428 -3.58 5.61 26.18
CA PHE A 428 -3.01 5.63 24.83
C PHE A 428 -3.21 4.28 24.13
N ALA A 429 -3.17 4.29 22.80
CA ALA A 429 -3.16 3.09 21.97
C ALA A 429 -2.00 3.17 20.99
N ALA A 430 -1.11 2.18 21.02
CA ALA A 430 0.06 2.11 20.17
C ALA A 430 0.04 0.85 19.28
N TRP A 431 0.27 1.03 17.99
CA TRP A 431 0.44 -0.06 17.02
C TRP A 431 1.90 -0.13 16.57
N LEU A 432 2.62 -1.17 16.98
CA LEU A 432 4.05 -1.34 16.77
C LEU A 432 4.30 -2.44 15.72
N ILE A 433 5.00 -2.09 14.64
CA ILE A 433 5.24 -3.00 13.52
C ILE A 433 6.73 -3.38 13.51
N THR A 434 7.01 -4.65 13.71
CA THR A 434 8.38 -5.22 13.72
C THR A 434 8.86 -5.55 12.31
N GLN A 435 10.16 -5.84 12.14
CA GLN A 435 10.76 -6.05 10.82
C GLN A 435 11.87 -7.09 10.76
N SER A 436 12.41 -7.55 11.89
CA SER A 436 13.60 -8.41 11.89
C SER A 436 13.35 -9.79 11.27
N LEU A 437 12.08 -10.18 11.15
CA LEU A 437 11.60 -11.42 10.56
C LEU A 437 11.19 -11.30 9.09
N HIS A 438 11.75 -10.34 8.34
CA HIS A 438 11.42 -10.20 6.91
C HIS A 438 12.19 -11.22 6.03
N TYR A 439 11.50 -11.81 5.06
CA TYR A 439 12.05 -12.67 3.99
C TYR A 439 13.23 -11.96 3.24
N PRO A 440 14.28 -12.66 2.73
CA PRO A 440 14.42 -14.10 2.44
C PRO A 440 15.07 -14.98 3.52
N PHE A 441 15.40 -14.45 4.70
CA PHE A 441 16.12 -15.19 5.74
C PHE A 441 17.49 -15.75 5.30
N GLU A 442 18.09 -15.22 4.24
CA GLU A 442 19.36 -15.74 3.70
C GLU A 442 20.53 -15.63 4.69
N SER A 443 20.50 -14.66 5.60
CA SER A 443 21.52 -14.49 6.63
C SER A 443 20.94 -14.01 7.96
N PHE A 444 21.61 -14.35 9.06
CA PHE A 444 21.31 -13.85 10.40
C PHE A 444 22.63 -13.63 11.18
N PRO A 445 22.77 -12.57 12.00
CA PRO A 445 24.03 -12.26 12.64
C PRO A 445 24.52 -13.35 13.60
N ASP A 446 25.75 -13.84 13.42
CA ASP A 446 26.30 -14.96 14.19
C ASP A 446 26.29 -14.73 15.71
N ARG A 447 26.53 -13.48 16.15
CA ARG A 447 26.51 -13.11 17.58
C ARG A 447 25.15 -13.37 18.26
N HIS A 448 24.07 -13.38 17.49
CA HIS A 448 22.69 -13.57 17.95
C HIS A 448 22.19 -15.01 17.74
N LYS A 449 22.96 -15.89 17.09
CA LYS A 449 22.61 -17.32 16.96
C LYS A 449 22.77 -18.04 18.30
N LYS A 450 21.66 -18.17 19.06
CA LYS A 450 21.64 -18.79 20.41
C LYS A 450 21.13 -20.23 20.46
N LEU A 451 20.46 -20.70 19.41
CA LEU A 451 19.86 -22.02 19.35
C LEU A 451 20.77 -23.03 18.63
N ASN A 452 20.70 -24.29 19.00
CA ASN A 452 21.24 -25.37 18.19
C ASN A 452 20.18 -25.76 17.15
N VAL A 453 20.35 -25.31 15.91
CA VAL A 453 19.42 -25.60 14.80
C VAL A 453 19.76 -26.89 14.04
N GLY A 454 20.83 -27.61 14.42
CA GLY A 454 21.20 -28.90 13.84
C GLY A 454 21.47 -28.82 12.34
N GLU A 455 20.77 -29.66 11.57
CA GLU A 455 20.89 -29.74 10.10
C GLU A 455 20.47 -28.45 9.39
N TRP A 456 19.70 -27.58 10.04
CA TRP A 456 19.25 -26.30 9.49
C TRP A 456 20.29 -25.20 9.60
N ARG A 457 21.52 -25.51 10.04
CA ARG A 457 22.61 -24.55 10.11
C ARG A 457 22.88 -23.97 8.72
N ASP A 458 23.04 -22.64 8.67
CA ASP A 458 23.33 -21.89 7.44
C ASP A 458 22.25 -22.05 6.35
N THR A 459 21.00 -22.34 6.76
CA THR A 459 19.82 -22.37 5.88
C THR A 459 18.87 -21.20 6.18
N PRO A 460 18.01 -20.80 5.22
CA PRO A 460 16.96 -19.82 5.48
C PRO A 460 16.03 -20.18 6.63
N PHE A 461 15.66 -21.46 6.77
CA PHE A 461 14.83 -21.91 7.88
C PHE A 461 15.55 -21.77 9.23
N GLY A 462 16.82 -22.17 9.33
CA GLY A 462 17.61 -21.99 10.55
C GLY A 462 17.77 -20.53 10.95
N ASN A 463 17.98 -19.63 9.97
CA ASN A 463 18.03 -18.19 10.19
C ASN A 463 16.68 -17.63 10.65
N TYR A 464 15.56 -18.10 10.10
CA TYR A 464 14.22 -17.76 10.56
C TYR A 464 13.99 -18.19 12.01
N ILE A 465 14.40 -19.41 12.40
CA ILE A 465 14.34 -19.89 13.79
C ILE A 465 15.16 -19.00 14.74
N HIS A 466 16.35 -18.56 14.32
CA HIS A 466 17.14 -17.61 15.10
C HIS A 466 16.47 -16.23 15.21
N GLY A 467 15.87 -15.74 14.13
CA GLY A 467 15.10 -14.50 14.11
C GLY A 467 13.90 -14.55 15.06
N LEU A 468 13.17 -15.67 15.09
CA LEU A 468 12.03 -15.86 15.98
C LEU A 468 12.47 -15.81 17.45
N HIS A 469 13.57 -16.49 17.77
CA HIS A 469 14.13 -16.45 19.11
C HIS A 469 14.60 -15.04 19.50
N TYR A 470 15.18 -14.30 18.57
CA TYR A 470 15.60 -12.92 18.79
C TYR A 470 14.42 -11.98 19.07
N PHE A 471 13.35 -12.07 18.28
CA PHE A 471 12.12 -11.34 18.55
C PHE A 471 11.53 -11.73 19.91
N ASP A 472 11.52 -13.02 20.26
CA ASP A 472 11.01 -13.48 21.56
C ASP A 472 11.81 -12.88 22.74
N GLN A 473 13.14 -12.81 22.62
CA GLN A 473 14.00 -12.12 23.58
C GLN A 473 13.69 -10.62 23.65
N ALA A 474 13.49 -9.97 22.49
CA ALA A 474 13.09 -8.56 22.40
C ALA A 474 11.75 -8.31 23.11
N LEU A 475 10.76 -9.18 22.92
CA LEU A 475 9.47 -9.13 23.61
C LEU A 475 9.65 -9.25 25.13
N GLY A 476 10.44 -10.20 25.61
CA GLY A 476 10.75 -10.36 27.03
C GLY A 476 11.38 -9.10 27.63
N ASP A 477 12.37 -8.52 26.94
CA ASP A 477 13.04 -7.29 27.36
C ASP A 477 12.11 -6.08 27.36
N PHE A 478 11.24 -5.97 26.37
CA PHE A 478 10.22 -4.93 26.26
C PHE A 478 9.20 -4.99 27.41
N LEU A 479 8.66 -6.18 27.69
CA LEU A 479 7.75 -6.39 28.83
C LEU A 479 8.43 -6.06 30.15
N ALA A 480 9.69 -6.47 30.33
CA ALA A 480 10.46 -6.14 31.52
C ALA A 480 10.71 -4.63 31.65
N ALA A 481 10.97 -3.94 30.54
CA ALA A 481 11.16 -2.50 30.52
C ALA A 481 9.87 -1.73 30.82
N LEU A 482 8.73 -2.11 30.23
CA LEU A 482 7.42 -1.55 30.57
C LEU A 482 7.07 -1.78 32.05
N LYS A 483 7.41 -2.95 32.61
CA LYS A 483 7.22 -3.23 34.03
C LYS A 483 8.06 -2.29 34.91
N ARG A 484 9.34 -2.09 34.57
CA ARG A 484 10.22 -1.16 35.29
C ARG A 484 9.74 0.29 35.19
N ALA A 485 9.15 0.68 34.06
CA ALA A 485 8.57 2.00 33.85
C ALA A 485 7.19 2.19 34.52
N GLY A 486 6.62 1.14 35.14
CA GLY A 486 5.31 1.19 35.76
C GLY A 486 4.12 1.16 34.79
N GLU A 487 4.35 0.93 33.50
CA GLU A 487 3.32 0.95 32.46
C GLU A 487 2.60 -0.39 32.28
N LEU A 488 3.31 -1.51 32.49
CA LEU A 488 2.79 -2.84 32.15
C LEU A 488 1.49 -3.19 32.90
N ALA A 489 1.35 -2.77 34.16
CA ALA A 489 0.18 -3.10 34.99
C ALA A 489 -1.13 -2.45 34.51
N ARG A 490 -1.05 -1.38 33.73
CA ARG A 490 -2.19 -0.64 33.16
C ARG A 490 -2.29 -0.78 31.64
N THR A 491 -1.60 -1.76 31.06
CA THR A 491 -1.53 -1.93 29.61
C THR A 491 -2.10 -3.28 29.21
N MET A 492 -3.13 -3.27 28.36
CA MET A 492 -3.54 -4.42 27.57
C MET A 492 -2.53 -4.63 26.45
N MET A 493 -1.87 -5.79 26.45
CA MET A 493 -0.90 -6.17 25.44
C MET A 493 -1.54 -7.10 24.41
N VAL A 494 -1.42 -6.77 23.14
CA VAL A 494 -1.84 -7.62 22.02
C VAL A 494 -0.60 -7.96 21.20
N VAL A 495 -0.34 -9.24 20.98
CA VAL A 495 0.71 -9.71 20.06
C VAL A 495 0.05 -10.52 18.96
N THR A 496 0.25 -10.13 17.71
CA THR A 496 -0.32 -10.80 16.55
C THR A 496 0.72 -10.97 15.45
N GLY A 497 0.69 -12.09 14.73
CA GLY A 497 1.40 -12.16 13.44
C GLY A 497 0.62 -11.43 12.34
N ASP A 498 1.30 -11.01 11.28
CA ASP A 498 0.70 -10.36 10.13
C ASP A 498 0.38 -11.31 8.98
N HIS A 499 1.33 -12.16 8.58
CA HIS A 499 1.15 -13.16 7.53
C HIS A 499 2.11 -14.34 7.68
N SER A 500 1.96 -15.38 6.86
CA SER A 500 2.94 -16.47 6.83
C SER A 500 4.30 -16.02 6.31
N ALA A 501 5.36 -16.71 6.73
CA ALA A 501 6.74 -16.40 6.35
C ALA A 501 7.08 -16.70 4.87
N GLY A 502 6.12 -17.23 4.10
CA GLY A 502 6.29 -17.43 2.66
C GLY A 502 7.25 -18.57 2.27
N PHE A 503 7.54 -19.52 3.17
CA PHE A 503 8.32 -20.70 2.81
C PHE A 503 7.58 -21.54 1.76
N PRO A 504 8.28 -22.11 0.77
CA PRO A 504 7.67 -23.05 -0.16
C PRO A 504 7.38 -24.38 0.54
N TRP A 505 6.35 -25.09 0.07
CA TRP A 505 6.13 -26.45 0.53
C TRP A 505 7.23 -27.38 0.00
N THR A 506 7.87 -28.09 0.92
CA THR A 506 8.72 -29.26 0.66
C THR A 506 8.44 -30.30 1.74
N PRO A 507 8.57 -31.61 1.47
CA PRO A 507 8.41 -32.63 2.50
C PRO A 507 9.29 -32.37 3.74
N GLU A 508 10.52 -31.89 3.53
CA GLU A 508 11.49 -31.59 4.57
C GLU A 508 11.03 -30.43 5.46
N LEU A 509 10.63 -29.30 4.87
CA LEU A 509 10.11 -28.17 5.63
C LEU A 509 8.76 -28.50 6.28
N ALA A 510 7.86 -29.20 5.59
CA ALA A 510 6.58 -29.57 6.17
C ALA A 510 6.77 -30.47 7.40
N HIS A 511 7.74 -31.39 7.36
CA HIS A 511 8.14 -32.16 8.53
C HIS A 511 8.77 -31.28 9.61
N ALA A 512 9.67 -30.35 9.25
CA ALA A 512 10.34 -29.44 10.18
C ALA A 512 9.36 -28.52 10.92
N PHE A 513 8.32 -28.04 10.24
CA PHE A 513 7.24 -27.24 10.83
C PHE A 513 6.26 -28.08 11.67
N GLY A 514 6.39 -29.41 11.70
CA GLY A 514 5.52 -30.31 12.46
C GLY A 514 4.21 -30.70 11.76
N PHE A 515 4.10 -30.47 10.45
CA PHE A 515 2.90 -30.77 9.65
C PHE A 515 2.94 -32.15 8.98
N GLY A 516 4.10 -32.82 9.03
CA GLY A 516 4.34 -34.06 8.30
C GLY A 516 4.34 -33.86 6.78
N ASN A 517 4.26 -34.93 6.01
CA ASN A 517 4.28 -34.86 4.54
C ASN A 517 2.87 -34.66 3.93
N ASN A 518 1.99 -33.87 4.58
CA ASN A 518 0.61 -33.66 4.13
C ASN A 518 0.43 -32.21 3.63
N LEU A 519 0.19 -32.05 2.33
CA LEU A 519 -0.05 -30.74 1.70
C LEU A 519 -1.27 -30.01 2.29
N LEU A 520 -2.33 -30.72 2.66
CA LEU A 520 -3.52 -30.10 3.27
C LEU A 520 -3.22 -29.55 4.67
N ASN A 521 -2.40 -30.25 5.47
CA ASN A 521 -1.93 -29.72 6.75
C ASN A 521 -1.10 -28.45 6.57
N TRP A 522 -0.23 -28.43 5.56
CA TRP A 522 0.54 -27.23 5.21
C TRP A 522 -0.38 -26.05 4.84
N THR A 523 -1.37 -26.29 3.98
CA THR A 523 -2.34 -25.25 3.60
C THR A 523 -3.15 -24.75 4.79
N LEU A 524 -3.56 -25.66 5.70
CA LEU A 524 -4.28 -25.31 6.93
C LEU A 524 -3.40 -24.63 7.98
N ALA A 525 -2.08 -24.66 7.81
CA ALA A 525 -1.12 -24.08 8.73
C ALA A 525 -0.81 -22.60 8.45
N ASP A 526 -1.40 -22.02 7.41
CA ASP A 526 -1.32 -20.59 7.09
C ASP A 526 -2.12 -19.76 8.12
N ARG A 527 -1.56 -19.73 9.33
CA ARG A 527 -2.12 -19.16 10.54
C ARG A 527 -1.10 -18.28 11.22
N VAL A 528 -1.59 -17.20 11.82
CA VAL A 528 -0.80 -16.27 12.64
C VAL A 528 -1.22 -16.41 14.11
N PRO A 529 -0.35 -16.14 15.09
CA PRO A 529 -0.79 -16.12 16.47
C PRO A 529 -1.60 -14.85 16.75
N LEU A 530 -2.51 -14.92 17.71
CA LEU A 530 -3.11 -13.76 18.38
C LEU A 530 -3.17 -14.05 19.87
N VAL A 531 -2.52 -13.19 20.65
CA VAL A 531 -2.47 -13.27 22.11
C VAL A 531 -2.82 -11.92 22.68
N ILE A 532 -3.82 -11.89 23.56
CA ILE A 532 -4.26 -10.69 24.27
C ILE A 532 -4.05 -10.92 25.76
N LYS A 533 -3.17 -10.14 26.37
CA LYS A 533 -2.94 -10.13 27.82
C LYS A 533 -3.55 -8.88 28.45
N VAL A 534 -4.62 -9.09 29.20
CA VAL A 534 -5.22 -8.08 30.08
C VAL A 534 -4.72 -8.31 31.51
N PRO A 535 -4.06 -7.33 32.17
CA PRO A 535 -3.70 -7.46 33.57
C PRO A 535 -4.92 -7.79 34.45
N GLY A 536 -4.82 -8.84 35.26
CA GLY A 536 -5.91 -9.28 36.14
C GLY A 536 -6.94 -10.21 35.49
N SER A 537 -6.91 -10.43 34.16
CA SER A 537 -7.80 -11.40 33.52
C SER A 537 -7.30 -12.83 33.66
N SER A 538 -8.25 -13.78 33.70
CA SER A 538 -7.97 -15.21 33.59
C SER A 538 -7.44 -15.56 32.19
N ALA A 539 -6.58 -16.59 32.13
CA ALA A 539 -6.18 -17.17 30.85
C ALA A 539 -7.36 -17.89 30.19
N GLN A 540 -7.44 -17.80 28.87
CA GLN A 540 -8.46 -18.46 28.07
C GLN A 540 -7.86 -18.85 26.72
N ARG A 541 -8.19 -20.05 26.23
CA ARG A 541 -7.86 -20.46 24.86
C ARG A 541 -9.14 -20.58 24.04
N ILE A 542 -9.19 -19.91 22.91
CA ILE A 542 -10.32 -19.88 21.99
C ILE A 542 -9.93 -20.70 20.76
N GLU A 543 -10.72 -21.71 20.44
CA GLU A 543 -10.38 -22.70 19.41
C GLU A 543 -11.17 -22.55 18.11
N VAL A 544 -12.13 -21.62 18.04
CA VAL A 544 -12.88 -21.40 16.79
C VAL A 544 -11.98 -20.75 15.72
N PRO A 545 -12.29 -20.94 14.42
CA PRO A 545 -11.65 -20.17 13.35
C PRO A 545 -11.84 -18.67 13.53
N VAL A 546 -10.74 -17.93 13.39
CA VAL A 546 -10.66 -16.48 13.56
C VAL A 546 -10.06 -15.86 12.31
N GLY A 547 -10.62 -14.73 11.87
CA GLY A 547 -10.01 -13.86 10.87
C GLY A 547 -9.27 -12.69 11.52
N GLN A 548 -8.28 -12.14 10.84
CA GLN A 548 -7.63 -10.89 11.23
C GLN A 548 -8.61 -9.70 11.25
N VAL A 549 -9.68 -9.73 10.43
CA VAL A 549 -10.78 -8.73 10.51
C VAL A 549 -11.47 -8.69 11.87
N ASP A 550 -11.40 -9.77 12.66
CA ASP A 550 -12.06 -9.89 13.95
C ASP A 550 -11.30 -9.17 15.08
N LEU A 551 -10.09 -8.69 14.81
CA LEU A 551 -9.23 -8.05 15.82
C LEU A 551 -9.84 -6.76 16.37
N ALA A 552 -10.21 -5.82 15.51
CA ALA A 552 -10.76 -4.52 15.91
C ALA A 552 -12.00 -4.63 16.81
N PRO A 553 -13.09 -5.33 16.42
CA PRO A 553 -14.27 -5.45 17.28
C PRO A 553 -13.97 -6.15 18.61
N THR A 554 -13.04 -7.12 18.63
CA THR A 554 -12.63 -7.82 19.86
C THR A 554 -11.88 -6.91 20.83
N VAL A 555 -10.92 -6.12 20.31
CA VAL A 555 -10.16 -5.14 21.10
C VAL A 555 -11.07 -4.05 21.64
N LEU A 556 -11.97 -3.50 20.82
CA LEU A 556 -12.93 -2.48 21.24
C LEU A 556 -13.86 -3.01 22.35
N ASN A 557 -14.36 -4.24 22.22
CA ASN A 557 -15.16 -4.89 23.27
C ASN A 557 -14.41 -4.95 24.61
N LEU A 558 -13.15 -5.39 24.63
CA LEU A 558 -12.34 -5.44 25.86
C LEU A 558 -12.16 -4.06 26.49
N LEU A 559 -11.97 -3.03 25.68
CA LEU A 559 -11.81 -1.64 26.12
C LEU A 559 -13.12 -0.95 26.52
N GLY A 560 -14.26 -1.64 26.36
CA GLY A 560 -15.59 -1.11 26.73
C GLY A 560 -16.18 -0.15 25.69
N ILE A 561 -15.76 -0.28 24.43
CA ILE A 561 -16.25 0.53 23.30
C ILE A 561 -17.20 -0.33 22.47
N ASP A 562 -18.44 0.15 22.29
CA ASP A 562 -19.46 -0.56 21.53
C ASP A 562 -19.16 -0.54 20.02
N ALA A 563 -18.92 -1.73 19.46
CA ALA A 563 -18.64 -1.92 18.04
C ALA A 563 -19.87 -2.31 17.20
N THR A 564 -21.05 -2.45 17.80
CA THR A 564 -22.27 -2.94 17.11
C THR A 564 -22.61 -2.09 15.89
N GLY A 565 -22.60 -0.76 16.06
CA GLY A 565 -22.92 0.21 15.02
C GLY A 565 -21.81 0.45 13.99
N LEU A 566 -20.61 -0.12 14.17
CA LEU A 566 -19.48 0.10 13.27
C LEU A 566 -19.61 -0.74 11.99
N PRO A 567 -19.16 -0.22 10.83
CA PRO A 567 -19.19 -0.89 9.53
C PRO A 567 -18.05 -1.93 9.39
N TYR A 568 -17.94 -2.80 10.39
CA TYR A 568 -16.91 -3.83 10.51
C TYR A 568 -17.45 -5.18 10.06
N VAL A 569 -16.76 -5.83 9.12
CA VAL A 569 -17.12 -7.17 8.63
C VAL A 569 -16.86 -8.22 9.70
N GLY A 570 -15.79 -8.01 10.47
CA GLY A 570 -15.37 -8.90 11.56
C GLY A 570 -16.34 -8.91 12.74
N ARG A 571 -16.13 -9.91 13.58
CA ARG A 571 -16.94 -10.23 14.77
C ARG A 571 -16.13 -10.07 16.05
N ASN A 572 -16.84 -9.82 17.16
CA ASN A 572 -16.23 -9.91 18.47
C ASN A 572 -15.99 -11.39 18.80
N LEU A 573 -14.73 -11.76 19.05
CA LEU A 573 -14.33 -13.14 19.34
C LEU A 573 -14.65 -13.59 20.76
N LEU A 574 -15.04 -12.66 21.64
CA LEU A 574 -15.28 -12.92 23.05
C LEU A 574 -16.79 -12.92 23.34
N GLY A 575 -17.32 -14.09 23.65
CA GLY A 575 -18.76 -14.32 23.84
C GLY A 575 -19.22 -15.45 22.95
N SER A 576 -20.22 -15.18 22.10
CA SER A 576 -20.74 -16.12 21.11
C SER A 576 -20.40 -15.63 19.70
N PRO A 577 -19.15 -15.83 19.22
CA PRO A 577 -18.71 -15.34 17.91
C PRO A 577 -19.49 -15.93 16.71
N GLY A 578 -20.32 -16.94 16.96
CA GLY A 578 -21.05 -17.67 15.92
C GLY A 578 -20.14 -18.62 15.13
N ASP A 579 -20.74 -19.37 14.21
CA ASP A 579 -20.06 -20.41 13.44
C ASP A 579 -19.79 -19.99 11.99
N GLU A 580 -19.79 -18.68 11.73
CA GLU A 580 -19.55 -18.17 10.38
C GLU A 580 -18.14 -18.49 9.87
N PRO A 581 -17.99 -18.74 8.56
CA PRO A 581 -16.71 -19.00 7.95
C PRO A 581 -15.80 -17.77 8.03
N VAL A 582 -14.51 -18.02 8.22
CA VAL A 582 -13.44 -17.02 8.01
C VAL A 582 -13.10 -17.01 6.54
N VAL A 583 -13.27 -15.85 5.91
CA VAL A 583 -13.26 -15.70 4.46
C VAL A 583 -11.99 -15.00 3.99
N ARG A 584 -11.34 -15.53 2.96
CA ARG A 584 -10.24 -14.86 2.26
C ARG A 584 -10.78 -14.03 1.10
N ARG A 585 -10.00 -13.04 0.65
CA ARG A 585 -10.41 -12.12 -0.43
C ARG A 585 -10.75 -12.80 -1.76
N ASP A 586 -10.23 -14.01 -1.98
CA ASP A 586 -10.40 -14.81 -3.19
C ASP A 586 -11.69 -15.64 -3.15
N GLY A 587 -12.42 -15.62 -2.03
CA GLY A 587 -13.60 -16.44 -1.79
C GLY A 587 -13.29 -17.83 -1.24
N SER A 588 -12.01 -18.18 -1.04
CA SER A 588 -11.65 -19.33 -0.21
C SER A 588 -12.06 -19.05 1.24
N TRP A 589 -12.43 -20.07 2.00
CA TRP A 589 -12.89 -19.88 3.36
C TRP A 589 -12.69 -21.11 4.24
N VAL A 590 -12.73 -20.90 5.55
CA VAL A 590 -12.60 -21.95 6.55
C VAL A 590 -13.61 -21.78 7.68
N ASP A 591 -14.36 -22.84 7.99
CA ASP A 591 -15.25 -22.92 9.14
C ASP A 591 -14.76 -24.00 10.12
N ALA A 592 -15.52 -24.31 11.17
CA ALA A 592 -15.14 -25.31 12.17
C ALA A 592 -14.91 -26.73 11.60
N ARG A 593 -15.51 -27.07 10.45
CA ARG A 593 -15.52 -28.41 9.85
C ARG A 593 -14.87 -28.49 8.48
N HIS A 594 -14.94 -27.43 7.67
CA HIS A 594 -14.56 -27.44 6.27
C HIS A 594 -13.51 -26.38 5.94
N LEU A 595 -12.63 -26.73 5.00
CA LEU A 595 -11.80 -25.79 4.26
C LEU A 595 -12.25 -25.81 2.81
N PHE A 596 -12.65 -24.66 2.29
CA PHE A 596 -12.97 -24.49 0.88
C PHE A 596 -11.88 -23.68 0.20
N LEU A 597 -11.32 -24.23 -0.86
CA LEU A 597 -10.27 -23.58 -1.65
C LEU A 597 -10.82 -23.31 -3.06
N LEU A 598 -10.97 -22.03 -3.39
CA LEU A 598 -11.33 -21.57 -4.72
C LEU A 598 -10.06 -21.41 -5.55
N ARG A 599 -9.94 -22.11 -6.68
CA ARG A 599 -8.66 -22.14 -7.40
C ARG A 599 -8.57 -21.08 -8.49
N SER A 600 -7.52 -20.26 -8.40
CA SER A 600 -6.82 -19.71 -9.56
C SER A 600 -5.67 -20.67 -9.94
N GLY A 601 -5.93 -21.77 -10.67
CA GLY A 601 -4.89 -22.78 -11.04
C GLY A 601 -5.41 -24.16 -11.51
N PRO A 602 -4.52 -25.16 -11.80
CA PRO A 602 -4.87 -26.37 -12.56
C PRO A 602 -5.72 -27.53 -11.92
N THR A 603 -6.15 -27.46 -10.65
CA THR A 603 -6.73 -28.60 -9.88
C THR A 603 -8.20 -28.32 -9.54
N GLY A 604 -8.74 -27.17 -9.93
CA GLY A 604 -10.14 -26.83 -9.69
C GLY A 604 -10.43 -26.51 -8.21
N THR A 605 -11.70 -26.23 -7.94
CA THR A 605 -12.23 -25.93 -6.61
C THR A 605 -12.33 -27.20 -5.77
N HIS A 606 -11.98 -27.09 -4.49
CA HIS A 606 -11.99 -28.22 -3.55
C HIS A 606 -12.71 -27.87 -2.25
N CYS A 607 -13.39 -28.86 -1.67
CA CYS A 607 -13.96 -28.81 -0.32
C CYS A 607 -13.28 -29.92 0.49
N TYR A 608 -12.74 -29.58 1.66
CA TYR A 608 -12.06 -30.55 2.52
C TYR A 608 -12.75 -30.64 3.87
N ASP A 609 -12.91 -31.85 4.39
CA ASP A 609 -13.19 -32.07 5.80
C ASP A 609 -11.89 -31.89 6.61
N ARG A 610 -11.90 -30.95 7.56
CA ARG A 610 -10.71 -30.54 8.31
C ARG A 610 -10.28 -31.57 9.35
N ALA A 611 -11.21 -32.35 9.88
CA ALA A 611 -10.92 -33.36 10.90
C ALA A 611 -10.36 -34.63 10.26
N ARG A 612 -10.93 -35.03 9.12
CA ARG A 612 -10.51 -36.23 8.36
C ARG A 612 -9.36 -35.96 7.41
N LEU A 613 -9.11 -34.70 7.05
CA LEU A 613 -8.11 -34.27 6.07
C LEU A 613 -8.30 -34.93 4.69
N ILE A 614 -9.56 -35.04 4.26
CA ILE A 614 -9.93 -35.62 2.97
C ILE A 614 -10.76 -34.63 2.14
N ASP A 615 -10.63 -34.74 0.82
CA ASP A 615 -11.52 -34.06 -0.12
C ASP A 615 -12.92 -34.67 -0.01
N VAL A 616 -13.93 -33.81 0.05
CA VAL A 616 -15.35 -34.17 0.16
C VAL A 616 -16.15 -33.48 -0.96
N PRO A 617 -17.32 -34.01 -1.35
CA PRO A 617 -18.15 -33.39 -2.37
C PRO A 617 -18.42 -31.91 -2.10
N LEU A 618 -18.30 -31.06 -3.13
CA LEU A 618 -18.49 -29.61 -3.03
C LEU A 618 -19.82 -29.18 -2.39
N LYS A 619 -20.85 -30.03 -2.48
CA LYS A 619 -22.15 -29.81 -1.84
C LYS A 619 -22.05 -29.63 -0.32
N GLU A 620 -21.07 -30.26 0.34
CA GLU A 620 -20.84 -30.10 1.77
C GLU A 620 -20.38 -28.66 2.13
N CYS A 621 -19.75 -27.96 1.18
CA CYS A 621 -19.33 -26.57 1.30
C CYS A 621 -20.33 -25.55 0.73
N GLU A 622 -21.51 -25.96 0.23
CA GLU A 622 -22.41 -25.06 -0.52
C GLU A 622 -22.92 -23.88 0.36
N ALA A 623 -23.39 -24.17 1.58
CA ALA A 623 -23.90 -23.15 2.48
C ALA A 623 -22.80 -22.17 2.94
N GLY A 624 -21.64 -22.68 3.34
CA GLY A 624 -20.50 -21.83 3.73
C GLY A 624 -20.00 -20.96 2.57
N SER A 625 -20.03 -21.50 1.34
CA SER A 625 -19.66 -20.75 0.13
C SER A 625 -20.64 -19.63 -0.20
N ALA A 626 -21.95 -19.83 0.03
CA ALA A 626 -22.93 -18.76 -0.13
C ALA A 626 -22.70 -17.62 0.88
N THR A 627 -22.42 -17.96 2.15
CA THR A 627 -22.08 -16.96 3.18
C THR A 627 -20.77 -16.24 2.85
N ALA A 628 -19.74 -16.97 2.42
CA ALA A 628 -18.45 -16.41 2.07
C ALA A 628 -18.53 -15.47 0.87
N ALA A 629 -19.25 -15.87 -0.19
CA ALA A 629 -19.46 -15.02 -1.37
C ALA A 629 -20.17 -13.72 -1.00
N LEU A 630 -21.16 -13.77 -0.10
CA LEU A 630 -21.85 -12.59 0.38
C LEU A 630 -20.90 -11.67 1.18
N GLN A 631 -20.06 -12.23 2.07
CA GLN A 631 -19.05 -11.45 2.80
C GLN A 631 -18.06 -10.75 1.87
N VAL A 632 -17.53 -11.46 0.86
CA VAL A 632 -16.63 -10.87 -0.15
C VAL A 632 -17.32 -9.76 -0.92
N GLU A 633 -18.56 -9.99 -1.38
CA GLU A 633 -19.33 -9.00 -2.11
C GLU A 633 -19.61 -7.75 -1.28
N MET A 634 -19.99 -7.90 -0.02
CA MET A 634 -20.24 -6.77 0.88
C MET A 634 -18.95 -6.00 1.17
N ALA A 635 -17.84 -6.68 1.45
CA ALA A 635 -16.54 -6.02 1.63
C ALA A 635 -16.08 -5.30 0.36
N ARG A 636 -16.22 -5.93 -0.81
CA ARG A 636 -15.91 -5.32 -2.12
C ARG A 636 -16.75 -4.07 -2.35
N ARG A 637 -18.07 -4.14 -2.13
CA ARG A 637 -18.97 -2.99 -2.32
C ARG A 637 -18.67 -1.85 -1.34
N VAL A 638 -18.30 -2.16 -0.10
CA VAL A 638 -17.89 -1.12 0.86
C VAL A 638 -16.65 -0.38 0.38
N ARG A 639 -15.66 -1.08 -0.21
CA ARG A 639 -14.42 -0.47 -0.71
C ARG A 639 -14.63 0.24 -2.04
N GLU A 640 -15.24 -0.43 -3.02
CA GLU A 640 -15.48 0.13 -4.36
C GLU A 640 -16.31 1.40 -4.36
N PHE A 641 -17.21 1.56 -3.37
CA PHE A 641 -18.12 2.70 -3.26
C PHE A 641 -17.85 3.55 -2.01
N ASP A 642 -16.74 3.33 -1.31
CA ASP A 642 -16.30 4.11 -0.14
C ASP A 642 -17.40 4.33 0.91
N LEU A 643 -17.98 3.22 1.40
CA LEU A 643 -19.23 3.25 2.18
C LEU A 643 -19.06 3.26 3.69
N GLN A 644 -17.85 3.09 4.27
CA GLN A 644 -17.70 2.94 5.72
C GLN A 644 -18.30 4.12 6.50
N GLN A 645 -17.93 5.36 6.17
CA GLN A 645 -18.48 6.54 6.86
C GLN A 645 -20.00 6.72 6.61
N ARG A 646 -20.50 6.43 5.41
CA ARG A 646 -21.95 6.51 5.12
C ARG A 646 -22.74 5.49 5.95
N LEU A 647 -22.25 4.24 6.01
CA LEU A 647 -22.85 3.18 6.82
C LEU A 647 -22.84 3.55 8.31
N LEU A 648 -21.75 4.12 8.81
CA LEU A 648 -21.64 4.59 10.19
C LEU A 648 -22.67 5.70 10.50
N ALA A 649 -22.77 6.71 9.63
CA ALA A 649 -23.70 7.84 9.82
C ALA A 649 -25.17 7.36 9.88
N GLU A 650 -25.57 6.45 8.99
CA GLU A 650 -26.94 5.93 8.96
C GLU A 650 -27.23 4.89 10.07
N SER A 651 -26.19 4.23 10.57
CA SER A 651 -26.30 3.33 11.73
C SER A 651 -26.75 4.10 12.99
N PHE A 652 -26.25 5.33 13.19
CA PHE A 652 -26.67 6.21 14.28
C PHE A 652 -28.02 6.90 14.04
N ALA A 653 -28.38 7.18 12.78
CA ALA A 653 -29.69 7.77 12.44
C ALA A 653 -30.87 6.80 12.69
N SER A 654 -30.60 5.50 12.76
CA SER A 654 -31.60 4.44 12.95
C SER A 654 -31.70 3.90 14.39
N ALA A 655 -30.90 4.43 15.33
CA ALA A 655 -31.03 4.09 16.74
C ALA A 655 -32.31 4.73 17.33
N PRO A 656 -33.16 3.97 18.05
CA PRO A 656 -34.30 4.57 18.76
C PRO A 656 -33.78 5.64 19.73
N LYS A 657 -34.37 6.85 19.66
CA LYS A 657 -34.11 7.93 20.62
C LYS A 657 -34.58 7.57 22.02
#